data_AF-A0A937VE38-F1
#
_entry.id   AF-A0A937VE38-F1
#
_cell.length_a   1.000
_cell.length_b   1.000
_cell.length_c   1.000
_cell.angle_alpha   90.00
_cell.angle_beta   90.00
_cell.angle_gamma   90.00
#
_symmetry.space_group_name_H-M   'P 1'
#
loop_
_entity.id
_entity.type
_entity.pdbx_description
1 polymer ?
#
loop_
_entity_poly.entity_id
_entity_poly.type
_entity_poly.pdbx_seq_one_letter_code
_entity_poly.pdbx_strand_id
1 'polypeptide(L)'
;MKLSAYPRPAFDTGLGVHGTPNAYKPLGDHGDGTYQEGWFIQLMRDMGLTWCKLVVNEAEGAVVVPRLFAAGIMPILRLFREKPNPGTLTAQQKVAAQTYRNLGVRYFETTNEPNLDVEWQDGQWQLGNRPQRVMDAWISDADFIKSIGGLPAIPACAPGGNDDDIAVFRAMLQRVKDKGRTDLFDGAWIAVHNSTTDGHPLDYPRDDVNQNGTPVSDQEWGSEAWYADRATVNQRRAQGKNPGQTLLDPGASNCWLKYQALHDIFVQMLGFEIPVLSTEGGSWVDISPKPGVPDRGRYDIRYPKISIWRQNYFLSEIAKSMKTAPRWYFCTAWWCLANQLGGADVNNGFEMDALISSWWANNQVPIVDTMKQLKAAGAFPDRGPIPEAPGAEYPSASWIASPNFDAGPFAKRYVIILTLGGSLASGIATFQNPQTQQSAHFLVGKNGEVVQMVKLADKSWCSGDGLLEGQNANNFAYNIELEGFVGQPYPDAQYNALIALLKFLIARDHIPVNRSHLLGHSELTPGPNWANPQDPGPTFDWNRVMQGVGAVQPQPDPSGFHCLLLGQTVQSIVPWSWIEALQSYLQTYRSTLTFSHDDAQRYPNVSIVGAVDAPVPVSAAVEAIVRQNPNVKWVERINVKDAPSLRATMEARAQNGDKYGLNTPPVIRVSRLRALLARIG
;
A
#
# COMPACT_ATOMS: atom_id res chain seq x y z
N MET A 1 4.25 -17.99 0.30
CA MET A 1 4.24 -18.16 -1.16
C MET A 1 4.15 -16.79 -1.81
N LYS A 2 5.13 -16.40 -2.62
CA LYS A 2 5.09 -15.14 -3.37
C LYS A 2 4.01 -15.22 -4.46
N LEU A 3 3.40 -14.09 -4.84
CA LEU A 3 2.44 -14.02 -5.96
C LEU A 3 2.98 -14.64 -7.26
N SER A 4 4.27 -14.46 -7.56
CA SER A 4 4.92 -15.02 -8.75
C SER A 4 5.01 -16.55 -8.77
N ALA A 5 4.85 -17.21 -7.62
CA ALA A 5 4.85 -18.66 -7.53
C ALA A 5 3.47 -19.28 -7.86
N TYR A 6 2.40 -18.47 -7.90
CA TYR A 6 1.06 -18.98 -8.17
C TYR A 6 0.92 -19.33 -9.66
N PRO A 7 0.40 -20.52 -9.98
CA PRO A 7 0.23 -20.97 -11.37
C PRO A 7 -0.68 -20.03 -12.17
N ARG A 8 -0.28 -19.70 -13.39
CA ARG A 8 -1.07 -18.90 -14.34
C ARG A 8 -1.01 -19.52 -15.74
N PRO A 9 -1.97 -19.21 -16.63
CA PRO A 9 -1.86 -19.53 -18.04
C PRO A 9 -0.52 -19.06 -18.62
N ALA A 10 0.03 -19.79 -19.59
CA ALA A 10 1.29 -19.41 -20.23
C ALA A 10 1.18 -18.08 -20.99
N PHE A 11 0.03 -17.84 -21.63
CA PHE A 11 -0.39 -16.56 -22.17
C PHE A 11 -1.62 -16.16 -21.38
N ASP A 12 -1.49 -15.19 -20.49
CA ASP A 12 -2.57 -14.90 -19.56
C ASP A 12 -3.20 -13.54 -19.85
N THR A 13 -4.45 -13.55 -20.34
CA THR A 13 -5.23 -12.33 -20.55
C THR A 13 -5.88 -11.84 -19.26
N GLY A 14 -5.93 -12.69 -18.23
CA GLY A 14 -6.71 -12.50 -17.00
C GLY A 14 -8.22 -12.61 -17.22
N LEU A 15 -8.65 -13.01 -18.42
CA LEU A 15 -10.06 -13.11 -18.79
C LEU A 15 -10.49 -14.56 -18.72
N GLY A 16 -11.64 -14.78 -18.12
CA GLY A 16 -12.22 -16.10 -18.01
C GLY A 16 -13.72 -16.08 -18.08
N VAL A 17 -14.27 -17.29 -17.94
CA VAL A 17 -15.71 -17.50 -17.86
C VAL A 17 -16.02 -18.43 -16.72
N HIS A 18 -17.18 -18.18 -16.13
CA HIS A 18 -17.92 -19.19 -15.41
C HIS A 18 -18.55 -20.11 -16.46
N GLY A 19 -17.94 -21.27 -16.64
CA GLY A 19 -18.34 -22.26 -17.62
C GLY A 19 -18.96 -23.44 -16.90
N THR A 20 -20.25 -23.67 -17.09
CA THR A 20 -20.91 -24.90 -16.67
C THR A 20 -20.87 -25.92 -17.80
N PRO A 21 -19.91 -26.85 -17.85
CA PRO A 21 -20.21 -28.27 -18.06
C PRO A 21 -20.82 -28.75 -16.75
N ASN A 22 -22.12 -29.04 -16.70
CA ASN A 22 -22.75 -29.42 -15.45
C ASN A 22 -22.25 -30.79 -14.95
N ALA A 23 -22.26 -30.94 -13.62
CA ALA A 23 -22.06 -32.16 -12.85
C ALA A 23 -23.00 -33.33 -13.21
N TYR A 24 -24.09 -33.07 -13.94
CA TYR A 24 -25.15 -34.05 -14.23
C TYR A 24 -25.22 -34.45 -15.71
N LYS A 25 -24.57 -33.69 -16.61
CA LYS A 25 -24.40 -33.99 -18.03
C LYS A 25 -23.11 -33.32 -18.51
N PRO A 26 -22.01 -34.07 -18.75
CA PRO A 26 -20.86 -33.49 -19.43
C PRO A 26 -21.31 -32.94 -20.78
N LEU A 27 -20.71 -31.83 -21.20
CA LEU A 27 -20.98 -31.14 -22.47
C LEU A 27 -21.26 -32.12 -23.62
N GLY A 28 -22.54 -32.21 -24.02
CA GLY A 28 -22.98 -32.91 -25.22
C GLY A 28 -23.06 -34.44 -25.13
N ASP A 29 -23.99 -34.97 -24.32
CA ASP A 29 -24.69 -36.19 -24.75
C ASP A 29 -26.08 -35.79 -25.29
N HIS A 30 -26.18 -35.68 -26.61
CA HIS A 30 -27.44 -35.51 -27.33
C HIS A 30 -28.20 -36.84 -27.48
N GLY A 31 -27.76 -37.92 -26.81
CA GLY A 31 -28.33 -39.26 -26.96
C GLY A 31 -27.89 -39.97 -28.25
N ASP A 32 -26.93 -39.40 -28.99
CA ASP A 32 -26.39 -39.94 -30.25
C ASP A 32 -24.91 -40.35 -30.18
N GLY A 33 -24.25 -40.15 -29.03
CA GLY A 33 -22.86 -40.54 -28.83
C GLY A 33 -21.80 -39.59 -29.42
N THR A 34 -22.16 -38.39 -29.89
CA THR A 34 -21.18 -37.41 -30.40
C THR A 34 -20.83 -36.31 -29.38
N TYR A 35 -19.63 -36.43 -28.78
CA TYR A 35 -19.07 -35.46 -27.83
C TYR A 35 -18.66 -34.15 -28.53
N GLN A 36 -19.34 -33.03 -28.24
CA GLN A 36 -19.04 -31.71 -28.83
C GLN A 36 -18.37 -30.74 -27.85
N GLU A 37 -17.30 -31.11 -27.15
CA GLU A 37 -16.54 -30.17 -26.30
C GLU A 37 -15.60 -29.22 -27.08
N GLY A 38 -15.31 -29.56 -28.35
CA GLY A 38 -14.38 -28.82 -29.20
C GLY A 38 -14.83 -27.38 -29.48
N TRP A 39 -16.14 -27.14 -29.65
CA TRP A 39 -16.63 -25.79 -29.92
C TRP A 39 -16.51 -24.88 -28.70
N PHE A 40 -16.70 -25.39 -27.47
CA PHE A 40 -16.65 -24.60 -26.25
C PHE A 40 -15.24 -24.07 -26.00
N ILE A 41 -14.25 -24.97 -26.04
CA ILE A 41 -12.84 -24.61 -25.91
C ILE A 41 -12.41 -23.72 -27.06
N GLN A 42 -12.84 -24.00 -28.30
CA GLN A 42 -12.50 -23.16 -29.44
C GLN A 42 -13.11 -21.76 -29.31
N LEU A 43 -14.35 -21.63 -28.85
CA LEU A 43 -14.99 -20.35 -28.60
C LEU A 43 -14.23 -19.54 -27.54
N MET A 44 -13.84 -20.19 -26.44
CA MET A 44 -13.01 -19.55 -25.41
C MET A 44 -11.70 -19.03 -26.00
N ARG A 45 -11.03 -19.84 -26.81
CA ARG A 45 -9.81 -19.42 -27.52
C ARG A 45 -10.11 -18.24 -28.43
N ASP A 46 -11.16 -18.27 -29.23
CA ASP A 46 -11.52 -17.20 -30.17
C ASP A 46 -11.83 -15.88 -29.46
N MET A 47 -12.40 -15.95 -28.27
CA MET A 47 -12.65 -14.79 -27.40
C MET A 47 -11.44 -14.35 -26.58
N GLY A 48 -10.31 -15.08 -26.63
CA GLY A 48 -9.09 -14.74 -25.87
C GLY A 48 -9.19 -15.05 -24.37
N LEU A 49 -10.07 -15.97 -23.98
CA LEU A 49 -10.26 -16.38 -22.60
C LEU A 49 -9.20 -17.40 -22.20
N THR A 50 -8.55 -17.18 -21.07
CA THR A 50 -7.43 -18.00 -20.57
C THR A 50 -7.75 -18.65 -19.23
N TRP A 51 -8.91 -18.36 -18.63
CA TRP A 51 -9.38 -18.99 -17.39
C TRP A 51 -10.78 -19.59 -17.56
N CYS A 52 -11.03 -20.72 -16.92
CA CYS A 52 -12.34 -21.39 -16.92
C CYS A 52 -12.68 -21.86 -15.51
N LYS A 53 -13.77 -21.34 -14.92
CA LYS A 53 -14.32 -21.95 -13.71
C LYS A 53 -15.21 -23.11 -14.10
N LEU A 54 -14.91 -24.28 -13.54
CA LEU A 54 -15.67 -25.52 -13.66
C LEU A 54 -16.43 -25.78 -12.37
N VAL A 55 -17.71 -26.10 -12.47
CA VAL A 55 -18.57 -26.45 -11.35
C VAL A 55 -18.90 -27.93 -11.44
N VAL A 56 -18.42 -28.72 -10.49
CA VAL A 56 -18.51 -30.18 -10.53
C VAL A 56 -18.96 -30.70 -9.17
N ASN A 57 -19.75 -31.76 -9.13
CA ASN A 57 -20.07 -32.46 -7.90
C ASN A 57 -19.03 -33.55 -7.60
N GLU A 58 -18.65 -34.32 -8.62
CA GLU A 58 -17.64 -35.38 -8.55
C GLU A 58 -16.63 -35.25 -9.71
N ALA A 59 -16.16 -36.38 -10.26
CA ALA A 59 -15.12 -36.43 -11.29
C ALA A 59 -15.64 -36.33 -12.74
N GLU A 60 -16.93 -36.03 -12.95
CA GLU A 60 -17.56 -36.00 -14.27
C GLU A 60 -16.95 -34.95 -15.24
N GLY A 61 -16.43 -33.85 -14.71
CA GLY A 61 -15.72 -32.82 -15.48
C GLY A 61 -14.23 -33.13 -15.70
N ALA A 62 -13.71 -34.25 -15.21
CA ALA A 62 -12.27 -34.55 -15.29
C ALA A 62 -11.78 -34.69 -16.74
N VAL A 63 -12.64 -35.16 -17.66
CA VAL A 63 -12.30 -35.40 -19.07
C VAL A 63 -11.92 -34.13 -19.84
N VAL A 64 -12.46 -32.96 -19.46
CA VAL A 64 -12.20 -31.69 -20.18
C VAL A 64 -10.89 -31.04 -19.75
N VAL A 65 -10.37 -31.37 -18.55
CA VAL A 65 -9.21 -30.69 -17.95
C VAL A 65 -7.93 -30.78 -18.79
N PRO A 66 -7.51 -31.96 -19.30
CA PRO A 66 -6.35 -32.03 -20.18
C PRO A 66 -6.49 -31.16 -21.43
N ARG A 67 -7.71 -31.03 -21.97
CA ARG A 67 -7.98 -30.25 -23.18
C ARG A 67 -7.95 -28.74 -22.91
N LEU A 68 -8.41 -28.30 -21.73
CA LEU A 68 -8.24 -26.92 -21.28
C LEU A 68 -6.76 -26.55 -21.19
N PHE A 69 -5.95 -27.39 -20.54
CA PHE A 69 -4.50 -27.16 -20.46
C PHE A 69 -3.83 -27.15 -21.85
N ALA A 70 -4.19 -28.08 -22.73
CA ALA A 70 -3.70 -28.10 -24.12
C ALA A 70 -4.09 -26.84 -24.91
N ALA A 71 -5.23 -26.23 -24.57
CA ALA A 71 -5.68 -24.97 -25.16
C ALA A 71 -5.07 -23.72 -24.49
N GLY A 72 -4.23 -23.88 -23.46
CA GLY A 72 -3.67 -22.77 -22.69
C GLY A 72 -4.67 -22.13 -21.72
N ILE A 73 -5.73 -22.84 -21.35
CA ILE A 73 -6.80 -22.36 -20.47
C ILE A 73 -6.62 -22.98 -19.08
N MET A 74 -6.58 -22.13 -18.04
CA MET A 74 -6.40 -22.54 -16.67
C MET A 74 -7.75 -22.82 -15.97
N PRO A 75 -7.94 -24.03 -15.42
CA PRO A 75 -9.16 -24.36 -14.69
C PRO A 75 -9.14 -23.85 -13.23
N ILE A 76 -10.28 -23.32 -12.78
CA ILE A 76 -10.64 -23.07 -11.38
C ILE A 76 -11.76 -24.05 -11.05
N LEU A 77 -11.63 -24.87 -10.01
CA LEU A 77 -12.62 -25.90 -9.70
C LEU A 77 -13.49 -25.49 -8.51
N ARG A 78 -14.81 -25.47 -8.68
CA ARG A 78 -15.78 -25.42 -7.59
C ARG A 78 -16.40 -26.80 -7.39
N LEU A 79 -16.28 -27.32 -6.17
CA LEU A 79 -16.96 -28.52 -5.73
C LEU A 79 -18.38 -28.15 -5.28
N PHE A 80 -19.35 -28.41 -6.15
CA PHE A 80 -20.75 -28.02 -6.00
C PHE A 80 -21.46 -28.81 -4.92
N ARG A 81 -22.24 -28.09 -4.12
CA ARG A 81 -23.25 -28.60 -3.18
C ARG A 81 -24.39 -27.57 -3.22
N GLU A 82 -25.63 -28.04 -3.18
CA GLU A 82 -26.82 -27.17 -3.29
C GLU A 82 -26.92 -26.18 -2.12
N LYS A 83 -26.64 -26.65 -0.90
CA LYS A 83 -26.65 -25.85 0.34
C LYS A 83 -25.35 -26.11 1.12
N PRO A 84 -24.21 -25.53 0.71
CA PRO A 84 -22.91 -25.89 1.26
C PRO A 84 -22.73 -25.41 2.71
N ASN A 85 -23.54 -24.46 3.21
CA ASN A 85 -23.27 -23.80 4.49
C ASN A 85 -24.13 -24.30 5.66
N PRO A 86 -23.54 -24.58 6.83
CA PRO A 86 -22.14 -24.94 7.04
C PRO A 86 -21.90 -26.41 6.68
N GLY A 87 -20.83 -26.74 5.97
CA GLY A 87 -20.53 -28.11 5.58
C GLY A 87 -19.15 -28.31 5.00
N THR A 88 -18.57 -29.50 5.18
CA THR A 88 -17.24 -29.90 4.67
C THR A 88 -17.34 -30.88 3.51
N LEU A 89 -16.28 -30.99 2.72
CA LEU A 89 -16.24 -31.90 1.58
C LEU A 89 -16.55 -33.34 1.99
N THR A 90 -17.41 -34.02 1.22
CA THR A 90 -17.70 -35.45 1.40
C THR A 90 -16.50 -36.31 1.00
N ALA A 91 -16.53 -37.60 1.36
CA ALA A 91 -15.48 -38.54 0.94
C ALA A 91 -15.34 -38.61 -0.60
N GLN A 92 -16.47 -38.66 -1.32
CA GLN A 92 -16.48 -38.64 -2.79
C GLN A 92 -15.89 -37.36 -3.36
N GLN A 93 -16.23 -36.20 -2.79
CA GLN A 93 -15.69 -34.91 -3.23
C GLN A 93 -14.19 -34.79 -2.96
N LYS A 94 -13.67 -35.40 -1.89
CA LYS A 94 -12.23 -35.50 -1.65
C LYS A 94 -11.54 -36.35 -2.71
N VAL A 95 -12.14 -37.47 -3.12
CA VAL A 95 -11.63 -38.28 -4.25
C VAL A 95 -11.67 -37.48 -5.56
N ALA A 96 -12.75 -36.75 -5.82
CA ALA A 96 -12.85 -35.88 -6.99
C ALA A 96 -11.74 -34.82 -6.98
N ALA A 97 -11.58 -34.07 -5.89
CA ALA A 97 -10.54 -33.06 -5.74
C ALA A 97 -9.13 -33.62 -6.02
N GLN A 98 -8.81 -34.81 -5.49
CA GLN A 98 -7.55 -35.50 -5.77
C GLN A 98 -7.41 -35.84 -7.25
N THR A 99 -8.48 -36.29 -7.90
CA THR A 99 -8.50 -36.61 -9.34
C THR A 99 -8.18 -35.38 -10.17
N TYR A 100 -8.83 -34.24 -9.91
CA TYR A 100 -8.53 -32.97 -10.58
C TYR A 100 -7.12 -32.47 -10.29
N ARG A 101 -6.64 -32.64 -9.05
CA ARG A 101 -5.25 -32.34 -8.70
C ARG A 101 -4.28 -33.15 -9.56
N ASN A 102 -4.49 -34.45 -9.69
CA ASN A 102 -3.63 -35.31 -10.51
C ASN A 102 -3.62 -34.89 -11.99
N LEU A 103 -4.70 -34.28 -12.47
CA LEU A 103 -4.81 -33.71 -13.82
C LEU A 103 -4.21 -32.30 -13.96
N GLY A 104 -3.70 -31.72 -12.87
CA GLY A 104 -2.98 -30.44 -12.89
C GLY A 104 -3.76 -29.24 -12.36
N VAL A 105 -5.05 -29.38 -12.01
CA VAL A 105 -5.85 -28.29 -11.42
C VAL A 105 -5.20 -27.82 -10.11
N ARG A 106 -5.21 -26.50 -9.83
CA ARG A 106 -4.58 -25.93 -8.63
C ARG A 106 -5.53 -25.11 -7.77
N TYR A 107 -6.53 -24.46 -8.34
CA TYR A 107 -7.44 -23.56 -7.63
C TYR A 107 -8.74 -24.28 -7.27
N PHE A 108 -9.10 -24.32 -5.97
CA PHE A 108 -10.26 -25.04 -5.47
C PHE A 108 -11.16 -24.16 -4.59
N GLU A 109 -12.44 -24.08 -4.94
CA GLU A 109 -13.53 -23.57 -4.09
C GLU A 109 -14.28 -24.75 -3.49
N THR A 110 -14.38 -24.79 -2.16
CA THR A 110 -15.06 -25.89 -1.44
C THR A 110 -16.43 -25.50 -0.90
N THR A 111 -16.74 -24.21 -0.83
CA THR A 111 -18.04 -23.68 -0.38
C THR A 111 -18.43 -22.45 -1.21
N ASN A 112 -19.65 -21.93 -1.00
CA ASN A 112 -20.20 -20.79 -1.73
C ASN A 112 -20.91 -19.81 -0.78
N GLU A 113 -20.87 -18.52 -1.10
CA GLU A 113 -21.76 -17.43 -0.62
C GLU A 113 -22.30 -17.55 0.82
N PRO A 114 -21.44 -17.33 1.85
CA PRO A 114 -21.85 -17.41 3.24
C PRO A 114 -22.85 -16.32 3.68
N ASN A 115 -23.00 -15.26 2.89
CA ASN A 115 -23.87 -14.12 3.17
C ASN A 115 -25.26 -14.21 2.50
N LEU A 116 -25.56 -15.31 1.81
CA LEU A 116 -26.85 -15.53 1.14
C LEU A 116 -27.59 -16.69 1.80
N ASP A 117 -28.84 -16.49 2.22
CA ASP A 117 -29.59 -17.47 3.03
C ASP A 117 -29.94 -18.76 2.29
N VAL A 118 -30.18 -18.68 0.98
CA VAL A 118 -30.52 -19.82 0.13
C VAL A 118 -29.40 -20.87 0.05
N GLU A 119 -28.16 -20.47 0.35
CA GLU A 119 -26.95 -21.33 0.32
C GLU A 119 -26.76 -22.10 1.64
N TRP A 120 -27.67 -21.93 2.60
CA TRP A 120 -27.59 -22.56 3.91
C TRP A 120 -28.51 -23.77 4.01
N GLN A 121 -28.00 -24.80 4.68
CA GLN A 121 -28.78 -25.98 5.08
C GLN A 121 -29.97 -25.55 5.94
N ASP A 122 -31.04 -26.32 5.87
CA ASP A 122 -32.32 -25.98 6.48
C ASP A 122 -32.17 -25.69 7.98
N GLY A 123 -32.70 -24.54 8.41
CA GLY A 123 -32.64 -24.06 9.80
C GLY A 123 -31.26 -23.55 10.26
N GLN A 124 -30.21 -23.67 9.45
CA GLN A 124 -28.85 -23.28 9.87
C GLN A 124 -28.61 -21.77 9.80
N TRP A 125 -29.24 -21.08 8.85
CA TRP A 125 -29.13 -19.63 8.69
C TRP A 125 -29.49 -18.88 9.97
N GLN A 126 -30.59 -19.28 10.62
CA GLN A 126 -31.19 -18.60 11.77
C GLN A 126 -30.34 -18.69 13.05
N LEU A 127 -29.36 -19.61 13.11
CA LEU A 127 -28.53 -19.82 14.29
C LEU A 127 -27.43 -18.76 14.49
N GLY A 128 -27.24 -17.84 13.54
CA GLY A 128 -26.23 -16.78 13.63
C GLY A 128 -24.78 -17.28 13.57
N ASN A 129 -23.82 -16.41 13.93
CA ASN A 129 -22.37 -16.67 13.84
C ASN A 129 -21.94 -17.24 12.48
N ARG A 130 -22.59 -16.78 11.42
CA ARG A 130 -22.54 -17.39 10.10
C ARG A 130 -21.10 -17.44 9.53
N PRO A 131 -20.32 -16.35 9.52
CA PRO A 131 -18.93 -16.39 9.08
C PRO A 131 -18.07 -17.39 9.86
N GLN A 132 -18.27 -17.49 11.18
CA GLN A 132 -17.48 -18.39 12.03
C GLN A 132 -17.75 -19.86 11.71
N ARG A 133 -19.02 -20.22 11.49
CA ARG A 133 -19.43 -21.60 11.19
C ARG A 133 -18.93 -22.06 9.83
N VAL A 134 -19.00 -21.18 8.83
CA VAL A 134 -18.45 -21.45 7.49
C VAL A 134 -16.94 -21.59 7.57
N MET A 135 -16.24 -20.72 8.29
CA MET A 135 -14.78 -20.80 8.37
C MET A 135 -14.27 -21.96 9.22
N ASP A 136 -15.02 -22.43 10.21
CA ASP A 136 -14.70 -23.67 10.93
C ASP A 136 -14.73 -24.89 10.00
N ALA A 137 -15.71 -24.96 9.09
CA ALA A 137 -15.75 -25.99 8.05
C ALA A 137 -14.64 -25.80 7.01
N TRP A 138 -14.43 -24.56 6.56
CA TRP A 138 -13.40 -24.21 5.59
C TRP A 138 -12.00 -24.59 6.05
N ILE A 139 -11.65 -24.42 7.33
CA ILE A 139 -10.34 -24.80 7.87
C ILE A 139 -10.06 -26.28 7.59
N SER A 140 -11.03 -27.17 7.82
CA SER A 140 -10.89 -28.61 7.55
C SER A 140 -10.71 -28.90 6.07
N ASP A 141 -11.44 -28.19 5.20
CA ASP A 141 -11.35 -28.38 3.75
C ASP A 141 -10.03 -27.82 3.21
N ALA A 142 -9.58 -26.68 3.71
CA ALA A 142 -8.31 -26.04 3.35
C ALA A 142 -7.11 -26.91 3.71
N ASP A 143 -7.11 -27.54 4.89
CA ASP A 143 -6.10 -28.53 5.28
C ASP A 143 -6.02 -29.68 4.27
N PHE A 144 -7.19 -30.23 3.89
CA PHE A 144 -7.24 -31.31 2.90
C PHE A 144 -6.74 -30.84 1.53
N ILE A 145 -7.26 -29.74 1.00
CA ILE A 145 -6.86 -29.20 -0.31
C ILE A 145 -5.34 -28.92 -0.35
N LYS A 146 -4.77 -28.35 0.71
CA LYS A 146 -3.32 -28.13 0.79
C LYS A 146 -2.54 -29.44 0.85
N SER A 147 -3.02 -30.46 1.57
CA SER A 147 -2.34 -31.76 1.67
C SER A 147 -2.22 -32.48 0.33
N ILE A 148 -3.11 -32.20 -0.62
CA ILE A 148 -3.07 -32.74 -2.00
C ILE A 148 -2.34 -31.81 -3.00
N GLY A 149 -1.79 -30.69 -2.50
CA GLY A 149 -1.06 -29.69 -3.31
C GLY A 149 -1.95 -28.67 -4.03
N GLY A 150 -3.22 -28.58 -3.66
CA GLY A 150 -4.17 -27.57 -4.15
C GLY A 150 -4.07 -26.25 -3.37
N LEU A 151 -4.75 -25.23 -3.88
CA LEU A 151 -4.83 -23.87 -3.34
C LEU A 151 -6.30 -23.59 -2.97
N PRO A 152 -6.65 -23.51 -1.68
CA PRO A 152 -8.03 -23.28 -1.25
C PRO A 152 -8.44 -21.82 -1.43
N ALA A 153 -9.66 -21.61 -1.89
CA ALA A 153 -10.28 -20.30 -2.00
C ALA A 153 -10.86 -19.85 -0.65
N ILE A 154 -10.59 -18.63 -0.23
CA ILE A 154 -11.43 -17.96 0.78
C ILE A 154 -12.80 -17.72 0.13
N PRO A 155 -13.92 -18.10 0.78
CA PRO A 155 -15.24 -18.10 0.14
C PRO A 155 -15.65 -16.72 -0.40
N ALA A 156 -16.22 -16.70 -1.60
CA ALA A 156 -16.81 -15.50 -2.18
C ALA A 156 -18.16 -15.18 -1.50
N CYS A 157 -18.45 -13.89 -1.33
CA CYS A 157 -19.77 -13.40 -0.90
C CYS A 157 -20.61 -12.96 -2.10
N ALA A 158 -21.91 -13.25 -2.06
CA ALA A 158 -22.91 -12.84 -3.05
C ALA A 158 -23.02 -11.31 -3.07
N PRO A 159 -22.94 -10.64 -4.24
CA PRO A 159 -23.22 -9.21 -4.32
C PRO A 159 -24.64 -8.91 -3.83
N GLY A 160 -24.77 -8.06 -2.80
CA GLY A 160 -26.08 -7.68 -2.28
C GLY A 160 -26.80 -8.82 -1.56
N GLY A 161 -26.06 -9.77 -0.97
CA GLY A 161 -26.62 -10.83 -0.14
C GLY A 161 -27.35 -10.32 1.10
N ASN A 162 -27.95 -11.23 1.86
CA ASN A 162 -28.72 -10.90 3.06
C ASN A 162 -27.85 -10.27 4.17
N ASP A 163 -26.59 -10.70 4.29
CA ASP A 163 -25.59 -10.09 5.17
C ASP A 163 -24.57 -9.27 4.35
N ASP A 164 -24.01 -8.19 4.94
CA ASP A 164 -23.03 -7.33 4.26
C ASP A 164 -21.70 -8.06 3.94
N ASP A 165 -21.30 -8.01 2.68
CA ASP A 165 -20.15 -8.72 2.13
C ASP A 165 -18.83 -8.32 2.82
N ILE A 166 -18.64 -7.03 3.13
CA ILE A 166 -17.42 -6.52 3.75
C ILE A 166 -17.32 -7.00 5.20
N ALA A 167 -18.40 -6.89 5.95
CA ALA A 167 -18.49 -7.37 7.33
C ALA A 167 -18.27 -8.90 7.40
N VAL A 168 -18.91 -9.66 6.51
CA VAL A 168 -18.77 -11.11 6.43
C VAL A 168 -17.33 -11.50 6.10
N PHE A 169 -16.70 -10.86 5.10
CA PHE A 169 -15.32 -11.14 4.73
C PHE A 169 -14.33 -10.85 5.87
N ARG A 170 -14.45 -9.70 6.55
CA ARG A 170 -13.63 -9.39 7.74
C ARG A 170 -13.81 -10.42 8.84
N ALA A 171 -15.05 -10.83 9.12
CA ALA A 171 -15.35 -11.84 10.14
C ALA A 171 -14.78 -13.22 9.78
N MET A 172 -14.77 -13.60 8.49
CA MET A 172 -14.13 -14.83 8.02
C MET A 172 -12.62 -14.81 8.28
N LEU A 173 -11.92 -13.73 7.90
CA LEU A 173 -10.48 -13.60 8.15
C LEU A 173 -10.17 -13.59 9.64
N GLN A 174 -10.96 -12.87 10.43
CA GLN A 174 -10.80 -12.81 11.88
C GLN A 174 -11.00 -14.19 12.52
N ARG A 175 -11.96 -15.00 12.05
CA ARG A 175 -12.15 -16.36 12.59
C ARG A 175 -10.90 -17.23 12.42
N VAL A 176 -10.24 -17.18 11.27
CA VAL A 176 -9.01 -17.97 11.03
C VAL A 176 -7.87 -17.47 11.93
N LYS A 177 -7.77 -16.15 12.15
CA LYS A 177 -6.83 -15.55 13.12
C LYS A 177 -7.10 -16.04 14.55
N ASP A 178 -8.36 -16.02 14.99
CA ASP A 178 -8.77 -16.46 16.33
C ASP A 178 -8.47 -17.95 16.57
N LYS A 179 -8.49 -18.76 15.50
CA LYS A 179 -8.13 -20.18 15.52
C LYS A 179 -6.62 -20.43 15.48
N GLY A 180 -5.79 -19.38 15.34
CA GLY A 180 -4.34 -19.50 15.19
C GLY A 180 -3.92 -20.19 13.89
N ARG A 181 -4.78 -20.17 12.85
CA ARG A 181 -4.57 -20.91 11.59
C ARG A 181 -4.23 -20.00 10.40
N THR A 182 -3.55 -18.90 10.64
CA THR A 182 -3.14 -17.97 9.57
C THR A 182 -2.15 -18.59 8.58
N ASP A 183 -1.51 -19.71 8.93
CA ASP A 183 -0.72 -20.57 8.04
C ASP A 183 -1.51 -21.06 6.82
N LEU A 184 -2.84 -21.18 6.95
CA LEU A 184 -3.70 -21.63 5.86
C LEU A 184 -3.76 -20.62 4.72
N PHE A 185 -3.60 -19.33 5.01
CA PHE A 185 -3.63 -18.28 4.01
C PHE A 185 -2.41 -18.30 3.07
N ASP A 186 -1.28 -18.87 3.50
CA ASP A 186 -0.16 -19.06 2.60
C ASP A 186 -0.49 -20.11 1.52
N GLY A 187 -0.55 -19.73 0.25
CA GLY A 187 -1.03 -20.62 -0.81
C GLY A 187 -2.56 -20.74 -0.87
N ALA A 188 -3.30 -19.83 -0.21
CA ALA A 188 -4.72 -19.60 -0.48
C ALA A 188 -4.91 -18.49 -1.54
N TRP A 189 -6.15 -18.24 -1.92
CA TRP A 189 -6.55 -17.13 -2.80
C TRP A 189 -7.94 -16.62 -2.42
N ILE A 190 -8.30 -15.40 -2.82
CA ILE A 190 -9.61 -14.79 -2.52
C ILE A 190 -10.53 -15.01 -3.72
N ALA A 191 -11.63 -15.74 -3.51
CA ALA A 191 -12.70 -15.78 -4.49
C ALA A 191 -13.58 -14.53 -4.34
N VAL A 192 -14.00 -13.95 -5.47
CA VAL A 192 -14.92 -12.82 -5.46
C VAL A 192 -16.02 -13.02 -6.49
N HIS A 193 -17.26 -12.77 -6.08
CA HIS A 193 -18.38 -12.59 -6.99
C HIS A 193 -18.58 -11.08 -7.18
N ASN A 194 -18.39 -10.56 -8.39
CA ASN A 194 -18.37 -9.12 -8.68
C ASN A 194 -19.30 -8.74 -9.85
N SER A 195 -20.44 -9.43 -9.94
CA SER A 195 -21.50 -9.16 -10.93
C SER A 195 -22.07 -7.74 -10.77
N THR A 196 -22.32 -7.09 -11.91
CA THR A 196 -22.96 -5.78 -12.01
C THR A 196 -24.46 -6.02 -12.17
N THR A 197 -25.21 -5.82 -11.09
CA THR A 197 -26.66 -6.10 -11.03
C THR A 197 -27.51 -4.85 -11.14
N ASP A 198 -27.00 -3.67 -10.77
CA ASP A 198 -27.82 -2.44 -10.68
C ASP A 198 -27.40 -1.36 -11.68
N GLY A 199 -26.72 -1.73 -12.76
CA GLY A 199 -26.32 -0.79 -13.82
C GLY A 199 -25.26 0.23 -13.41
N HIS A 200 -24.68 0.06 -12.22
CA HIS A 200 -23.57 0.86 -11.71
C HIS A 200 -22.41 0.87 -12.71
N PRO A 201 -21.76 2.04 -12.90
CA PRO A 201 -20.59 2.14 -13.76
C PRO A 201 -19.38 1.40 -13.18
N LEU A 202 -18.35 1.19 -13.99
CA LEU A 202 -17.16 0.43 -13.59
C LEU A 202 -16.37 1.08 -12.46
N ASP A 203 -16.57 2.37 -12.19
CA ASP A 203 -15.90 3.13 -11.15
C ASP A 203 -16.75 3.32 -9.87
N TYR A 204 -17.96 2.76 -9.81
CA TYR A 204 -18.79 2.76 -8.59
C TYR A 204 -18.00 2.22 -7.38
N PRO A 205 -18.14 2.81 -6.17
CA PRO A 205 -19.04 3.91 -5.78
C PRO A 205 -18.47 5.30 -6.03
N ARG A 206 -17.36 5.42 -6.77
CA ARG A 206 -16.63 6.69 -6.95
C ARG A 206 -17.24 7.58 -8.05
N ASP A 207 -18.23 7.07 -8.76
CA ASP A 207 -18.87 7.77 -9.87
C ASP A 207 -19.69 8.99 -9.40
N ASP A 208 -19.93 9.89 -10.34
CA ASP A 208 -20.58 11.17 -10.08
C ASP A 208 -22.06 11.05 -9.70
N VAL A 209 -22.75 10.00 -10.16
CA VAL A 209 -24.14 9.76 -9.77
C VAL A 209 -24.20 9.42 -8.29
N ASN A 210 -23.33 8.52 -7.83
CA ASN A 210 -23.27 8.18 -6.43
C ASN A 210 -22.73 9.34 -5.57
N GLN A 211 -21.63 9.99 -5.95
CA GLN A 211 -21.00 11.01 -5.11
C GLN A 211 -21.79 12.33 -5.07
N ASN A 212 -22.30 12.77 -6.22
CA ASN A 212 -22.84 14.12 -6.39
C ASN A 212 -24.34 14.16 -6.71
N GLY A 213 -24.95 13.02 -7.05
CA GLY A 213 -26.36 12.96 -7.46
C GLY A 213 -26.59 13.59 -8.83
N THR A 214 -25.59 13.52 -9.71
CA THR A 214 -25.56 14.21 -11.00
C THR A 214 -26.79 13.87 -11.85
N PRO A 215 -27.58 14.88 -12.29
CA PRO A 215 -28.73 14.65 -13.17
C PRO A 215 -28.34 13.96 -14.48
N VAL A 216 -29.25 13.14 -15.00
CA VAL A 216 -29.08 12.45 -16.28
C VAL A 216 -28.94 13.46 -17.42
N SER A 217 -27.90 13.29 -18.25
CA SER A 217 -27.67 14.14 -19.42
C SER A 217 -28.62 13.80 -20.58
N ASP A 218 -28.74 14.68 -21.58
CA ASP A 218 -29.57 14.41 -22.77
C ASP A 218 -29.03 13.21 -23.56
N GLN A 219 -27.70 13.08 -23.63
CA GLN A 219 -27.04 11.97 -24.29
C GLN A 219 -27.32 10.65 -23.56
N GLU A 220 -27.12 10.59 -22.24
CA GLU A 220 -27.37 9.40 -21.42
C GLU A 220 -28.86 9.00 -21.46
N TRP A 221 -29.76 9.99 -21.46
CA TRP A 221 -31.20 9.75 -21.57
C TRP A 221 -31.58 9.13 -22.92
N GLY A 222 -31.02 9.64 -24.02
CA GLY A 222 -31.33 9.17 -25.38
C GLY A 222 -30.64 7.86 -25.77
N SER A 223 -29.54 7.48 -25.11
CA SER A 223 -28.77 6.28 -25.44
C SER A 223 -29.10 5.06 -24.57
N GLU A 224 -29.75 5.26 -23.42
CA GLU A 224 -29.98 4.21 -22.43
C GLU A 224 -31.47 3.92 -22.19
N ALA A 225 -31.77 2.69 -21.74
CA ALA A 225 -33.10 2.33 -21.28
C ALA A 225 -33.26 2.65 -19.79
N TRP A 226 -34.42 3.16 -19.38
CA TRP A 226 -34.67 3.63 -18.01
C TRP A 226 -35.85 2.91 -17.32
N TYR A 227 -35.81 2.86 -16.00
CA TYR A 227 -36.87 2.27 -15.15
C TYR A 227 -37.99 3.25 -14.78
N ALA A 228 -37.77 4.55 -14.96
CA ALA A 228 -38.72 5.60 -14.63
C ALA A 228 -38.54 6.77 -15.60
N ASP A 229 -39.45 7.74 -15.58
CA ASP A 229 -39.30 8.99 -16.33
C ASP A 229 -38.11 9.83 -15.82
N ARG A 230 -37.66 10.77 -16.65
CA ARG A 230 -36.45 11.55 -16.41
C ARG A 230 -36.49 12.36 -15.13
N ALA A 231 -37.66 12.91 -14.80
CA ALA A 231 -37.83 13.73 -13.61
C ALA A 231 -37.70 12.86 -12.35
N THR A 232 -38.35 11.70 -12.34
CA THR A 232 -38.25 10.72 -11.26
C THR A 232 -36.82 10.22 -11.04
N VAL A 233 -36.10 9.90 -12.11
CA VAL A 233 -34.68 9.48 -12.03
C VAL A 233 -33.82 10.58 -11.42
N ASN A 234 -33.93 11.81 -11.92
CA ASN A 234 -33.13 12.94 -11.44
C ASN A 234 -33.45 13.28 -9.97
N GLN A 235 -34.72 13.19 -9.57
CA GLN A 235 -35.12 13.35 -8.17
C GLN A 235 -34.42 12.32 -7.28
N ARG A 236 -34.40 11.05 -7.69
CA ARG A 236 -33.75 9.98 -6.91
C ARG A 236 -32.23 10.07 -6.90
N ARG A 237 -31.59 10.49 -8.00
CA ARG A 237 -30.15 10.79 -8.01
C ARG A 237 -29.81 11.89 -7.01
N ALA A 238 -30.58 12.98 -7.00
CA ALA A 238 -30.36 14.08 -6.07
C ALA A 238 -30.55 13.69 -4.59
N GLN A 239 -31.53 12.83 -4.30
CA GLN A 239 -31.85 12.37 -2.94
C GLN A 239 -30.93 11.24 -2.47
N GLY A 240 -30.52 10.36 -3.37
CA GLY A 240 -29.80 9.12 -3.06
C GLY A 240 -28.28 9.22 -3.20
N LYS A 241 -27.70 10.41 -3.41
CA LYS A 241 -26.25 10.58 -3.41
C LYS A 241 -25.63 10.25 -2.05
N ASN A 242 -24.41 9.75 -2.06
CA ASN A 242 -23.64 9.37 -0.89
C ASN A 242 -22.19 9.90 -0.97
N PRO A 243 -21.98 11.22 -0.73
CA PRO A 243 -20.68 11.84 -0.82
C PRO A 243 -19.68 11.23 0.16
N GLY A 244 -18.49 10.86 -0.32
CA GLY A 244 -17.43 10.26 0.47
C GLY A 244 -17.52 8.75 0.62
N GLN A 245 -18.55 8.09 0.06
CA GLN A 245 -18.63 6.63 0.09
C GLN A 245 -17.44 5.98 -0.63
N THR A 246 -16.84 5.01 0.03
CA THR A 246 -15.68 4.24 -0.43
C THR A 246 -16.06 2.77 -0.67
N LEU A 247 -15.19 2.01 -1.33
CA LEU A 247 -15.37 0.57 -1.54
C LEU A 247 -15.38 -0.26 -0.24
N LEU A 248 -14.93 0.32 0.88
CA LEU A 248 -14.89 -0.35 2.18
C LEU A 248 -16.18 -0.14 2.99
N ASP A 249 -17.04 0.78 2.54
CA ASP A 249 -18.30 1.06 3.22
C ASP A 249 -19.33 -0.05 2.92
N PRO A 250 -20.19 -0.40 3.90
CA PRO A 250 -21.24 -1.38 3.71
C PRO A 250 -22.10 -1.10 2.48
N GLY A 251 -22.41 -2.15 1.71
CA GLY A 251 -23.20 -2.06 0.48
C GLY A 251 -22.55 -1.34 -0.71
N ALA A 252 -21.35 -0.77 -0.55
CA ALA A 252 -20.62 -0.09 -1.63
C ALA A 252 -19.71 -1.03 -2.44
N SER A 253 -19.32 -2.15 -1.83
CA SER A 253 -18.45 -3.17 -2.42
C SER A 253 -19.21 -4.13 -3.34
N ASN A 254 -19.79 -3.58 -4.40
CA ASN A 254 -20.46 -4.34 -5.45
C ASN A 254 -19.90 -3.97 -6.83
N CYS A 255 -20.25 -4.74 -7.85
CA CYS A 255 -19.77 -4.54 -9.23
C CYS A 255 -18.25 -4.68 -9.41
N TRP A 256 -17.72 -4.14 -10.50
CA TRP A 256 -16.35 -4.39 -10.98
C TRP A 256 -15.26 -4.23 -9.93
N LEU A 257 -15.20 -3.09 -9.21
CA LEU A 257 -14.09 -2.77 -8.30
C LEU A 257 -14.11 -3.52 -6.96
N LYS A 258 -15.13 -4.35 -6.69
CA LYS A 258 -15.25 -5.14 -5.44
C LYS A 258 -13.98 -5.91 -5.08
N TYR A 259 -13.24 -6.40 -6.07
CA TYR A 259 -11.98 -7.12 -5.86
C TYR A 259 -10.93 -6.28 -5.10
N GLN A 260 -10.95 -4.95 -5.23
CA GLN A 260 -10.03 -4.04 -4.53
C GLN A 260 -10.31 -4.02 -3.04
N ALA A 261 -11.59 -3.93 -2.65
CA ALA A 261 -11.97 -3.92 -1.25
C ALA A 261 -11.51 -5.18 -0.52
N LEU A 262 -11.75 -6.36 -1.11
CA LEU A 262 -11.37 -7.63 -0.48
C LEU A 262 -9.85 -7.80 -0.39
N HIS A 263 -9.12 -7.38 -1.43
CA HIS A 263 -7.66 -7.32 -1.39
C HIS A 263 -7.16 -6.42 -0.26
N ASP A 264 -7.63 -5.18 -0.22
CA ASP A 264 -7.13 -4.18 0.72
C ASP A 264 -7.43 -4.58 2.17
N ILE A 265 -8.60 -5.17 2.42
CA ILE A 265 -8.94 -5.76 3.72
C ILE A 265 -7.97 -6.87 4.09
N PHE A 266 -7.68 -7.78 3.16
CA PHE A 266 -6.77 -8.89 3.43
C PHE A 266 -5.36 -8.40 3.76
N VAL A 267 -4.81 -7.51 2.93
CA VAL A 267 -3.48 -6.92 3.15
C VAL A 267 -3.43 -6.13 4.45
N GLN A 268 -4.44 -5.32 4.74
CA GLN A 268 -4.53 -4.56 5.99
C GLN A 268 -4.55 -5.49 7.22
N MET A 269 -5.26 -6.61 7.15
CA MET A 269 -5.41 -7.51 8.29
C MET A 269 -4.22 -8.46 8.50
N LEU A 270 -3.52 -8.84 7.42
CA LEU A 270 -2.51 -9.92 7.42
C LEU A 270 -1.10 -9.49 7.00
N GLY A 271 -0.94 -8.34 6.33
CA GLY A 271 0.37 -7.78 5.96
C GLY A 271 1.05 -8.42 4.74
N PHE A 272 0.35 -9.24 3.94
CA PHE A 272 0.88 -9.80 2.70
C PHE A 272 -0.22 -9.96 1.63
N GLU A 273 0.18 -10.14 0.37
CA GLU A 273 -0.72 -10.29 -0.77
C GLU A 273 -0.93 -11.77 -1.14
N ILE A 274 -2.17 -12.13 -1.50
CA ILE A 274 -2.52 -13.39 -2.18
C ILE A 274 -3.35 -13.09 -3.43
N PRO A 275 -3.47 -14.02 -4.39
CA PRO A 275 -4.26 -13.77 -5.59
C PRO A 275 -5.73 -13.54 -5.27
N VAL A 276 -6.34 -12.62 -6.01
CA VAL A 276 -7.80 -12.43 -6.08
C VAL A 276 -8.27 -12.88 -7.44
N LEU A 277 -9.25 -13.78 -7.47
CA LEU A 277 -9.85 -14.28 -8.70
C LEU A 277 -11.35 -14.02 -8.61
N SER A 278 -11.89 -13.29 -9.58
CA SER A 278 -13.33 -13.26 -9.79
C SER A 278 -13.75 -14.58 -10.41
N THR A 279 -14.70 -15.22 -9.73
CA THR A 279 -15.20 -16.55 -10.06
C THR A 279 -16.68 -16.54 -10.38
N GLU A 280 -17.29 -15.37 -10.27
CA GLU A 280 -18.55 -15.00 -10.89
C GLU A 280 -18.51 -13.48 -11.12
N GLY A 281 -18.78 -13.02 -12.32
CA GLY A 281 -18.63 -11.61 -12.65
C GLY A 281 -19.35 -11.24 -13.92
N GLY A 282 -19.17 -9.98 -14.33
CA GLY A 282 -19.81 -9.45 -15.53
C GLY A 282 -21.08 -8.67 -15.20
N SER A 283 -22.11 -8.77 -16.03
CA SER A 283 -23.37 -8.03 -15.82
C SER A 283 -24.56 -8.83 -16.32
N TRP A 284 -25.65 -8.81 -15.54
CA TRP A 284 -26.88 -9.54 -15.84
C TRP A 284 -27.81 -8.69 -16.69
N VAL A 285 -28.17 -9.18 -17.87
CA VAL A 285 -29.04 -8.46 -18.79
C VAL A 285 -30.45 -8.42 -18.22
N ASP A 286 -30.99 -7.22 -18.06
CA ASP A 286 -32.42 -7.04 -17.79
C ASP A 286 -33.17 -6.92 -19.13
N ILE A 287 -33.54 -8.09 -19.65
CA ILE A 287 -34.36 -8.21 -20.87
C ILE A 287 -35.85 -8.16 -20.56
N SER A 288 -36.37 -6.96 -20.27
CA SER A 288 -37.82 -6.75 -20.22
C SER A 288 -38.41 -6.23 -21.55
N PRO A 289 -38.38 -7.03 -22.63
CA PRO A 289 -39.47 -6.92 -23.63
C PRO A 289 -39.97 -8.25 -24.24
N LYS A 290 -39.47 -9.43 -23.85
CA LYS A 290 -39.99 -10.70 -24.39
C LYS A 290 -41.26 -11.14 -23.65
N PRO A 291 -42.34 -11.52 -24.36
CA PRO A 291 -43.52 -12.09 -23.72
C PRO A 291 -43.15 -13.33 -22.88
N GLY A 292 -43.48 -13.32 -21.60
CA GLY A 292 -43.29 -14.46 -20.70
C GLY A 292 -41.97 -14.52 -19.93
N VAL A 293 -41.05 -13.56 -20.12
CA VAL A 293 -39.85 -13.43 -19.28
C VAL A 293 -40.14 -12.48 -18.10
N PRO A 294 -40.06 -12.94 -16.85
CA PRO A 294 -40.27 -12.08 -15.68
C PRO A 294 -39.16 -11.04 -15.56
N ASP A 295 -39.54 -9.80 -15.25
CA ASP A 295 -38.60 -8.80 -14.71
C ASP A 295 -38.03 -9.35 -13.39
N ARG A 296 -36.69 -9.42 -13.28
CA ARG A 296 -36.03 -10.00 -12.10
C ARG A 296 -36.04 -9.06 -10.89
N GLY A 297 -36.55 -7.84 -11.03
CA GLY A 297 -36.51 -6.84 -9.98
C GLY A 297 -35.09 -6.29 -9.81
N ARG A 298 -34.99 -5.00 -9.53
CA ARG A 298 -33.73 -4.27 -9.36
C ARG A 298 -33.78 -3.43 -8.10
N TYR A 299 -32.62 -3.18 -7.51
CA TYR A 299 -32.53 -2.50 -6.22
C TYR A 299 -32.26 -1.00 -6.39
N ASP A 300 -31.53 -0.58 -7.43
CA ASP A 300 -31.15 0.82 -7.63
C ASP A 300 -31.62 1.46 -8.95
N ILE A 301 -32.69 2.24 -8.87
CA ILE A 301 -33.25 2.91 -10.05
C ILE A 301 -32.59 4.27 -10.37
N ARG A 302 -31.53 4.66 -9.65
CA ARG A 302 -30.69 5.83 -10.03
C ARG A 302 -29.97 5.58 -11.36
N TYR A 303 -29.82 4.33 -11.76
CA TYR A 303 -29.07 3.89 -12.92
C TYR A 303 -29.99 3.26 -13.99
N PRO A 304 -29.56 3.27 -15.27
CA PRO A 304 -30.32 2.70 -16.37
C PRO A 304 -30.29 1.17 -16.38
N LYS A 305 -31.16 0.58 -17.20
CA LYS A 305 -31.24 -0.88 -17.40
C LYS A 305 -29.95 -1.43 -17.99
N ILE A 306 -29.56 -2.62 -17.57
CA ILE A 306 -28.49 -3.38 -18.23
C ILE A 306 -29.07 -4.05 -19.48
N SER A 307 -29.02 -3.36 -20.62
CA SER A 307 -29.33 -3.94 -21.93
C SER A 307 -28.19 -4.84 -22.43
N ILE A 308 -28.42 -5.63 -23.49
CA ILE A 308 -27.35 -6.39 -24.17
C ILE A 308 -26.21 -5.50 -24.66
N TRP A 309 -26.50 -4.24 -25.01
CA TRP A 309 -25.52 -3.27 -25.47
C TRP A 309 -24.70 -2.71 -24.32
N ARG A 310 -25.34 -2.45 -23.17
CA ARG A 310 -24.67 -2.01 -21.95
C ARG A 310 -23.83 -3.14 -21.34
N GLN A 311 -24.31 -4.38 -21.37
CA GLN A 311 -23.50 -5.55 -21.04
C GLN A 311 -22.27 -5.63 -21.94
N ASN A 312 -22.44 -5.50 -23.25
CA ASN A 312 -21.32 -5.49 -24.20
C ASN A 312 -20.29 -4.40 -23.86
N TYR A 313 -20.75 -3.18 -23.57
CA TYR A 313 -19.88 -2.10 -23.10
C TYR A 313 -19.11 -2.52 -21.84
N PHE A 314 -19.80 -2.89 -20.76
CA PHE A 314 -19.16 -3.25 -19.48
C PHE A 314 -18.13 -4.35 -19.62
N LEU A 315 -18.49 -5.45 -20.28
CA LEU A 315 -17.58 -6.58 -20.44
C LEU A 315 -16.38 -6.22 -21.34
N SER A 316 -16.59 -5.43 -22.39
CA SER A 316 -15.49 -4.98 -23.25
C SER A 316 -14.52 -4.03 -22.52
N GLU A 317 -15.04 -3.15 -21.66
CA GLU A 317 -14.22 -2.24 -20.85
C GLU A 317 -13.51 -2.96 -19.71
N ILE A 318 -14.16 -3.94 -19.07
CA ILE A 318 -13.51 -4.87 -18.13
C ILE A 318 -12.36 -5.60 -18.84
N ALA A 319 -12.59 -6.10 -20.05
CA ALA A 319 -11.58 -6.82 -20.80
C ALA A 319 -10.35 -5.96 -21.12
N LYS A 320 -10.57 -4.72 -21.55
CA LYS A 320 -9.49 -3.74 -21.76
C LYS A 320 -8.78 -3.38 -20.45
N SER A 321 -9.55 -3.21 -19.36
CA SER A 321 -9.04 -2.83 -18.04
C SER A 321 -8.14 -3.89 -17.42
N MET A 322 -8.27 -5.16 -17.80
CA MET A 322 -7.36 -6.22 -17.33
C MET A 322 -5.89 -5.99 -17.70
N LYS A 323 -5.61 -5.14 -18.71
CA LYS A 323 -4.25 -4.72 -19.05
C LYS A 323 -3.57 -3.93 -17.93
N THR A 324 -4.34 -3.10 -17.23
CA THR A 324 -3.86 -2.25 -16.14
C THR A 324 -4.30 -2.77 -14.78
N ALA A 325 -4.99 -3.91 -14.73
CA ALA A 325 -5.41 -4.52 -13.47
C ALA A 325 -4.20 -4.91 -12.62
N PRO A 326 -4.27 -4.72 -11.28
CA PRO A 326 -3.17 -5.06 -10.39
C PRO A 326 -2.70 -6.51 -10.53
N ARG A 327 -1.39 -6.75 -10.34
CA ARG A 327 -0.76 -8.07 -10.50
C ARG A 327 -1.35 -9.17 -9.61
N TRP A 328 -1.96 -8.80 -8.48
CA TRP A 328 -2.63 -9.73 -7.57
C TRP A 328 -4.05 -10.08 -8.03
N TYR A 329 -4.68 -9.33 -8.95
CA TYR A 329 -5.98 -9.69 -9.51
C TYR A 329 -5.76 -10.56 -10.75
N PHE A 330 -5.90 -11.87 -10.59
CA PHE A 330 -5.46 -12.86 -11.59
C PHE A 330 -6.48 -13.04 -12.71
N CYS A 331 -7.75 -13.16 -12.35
CA CYS A 331 -8.81 -13.57 -13.26
C CYS A 331 -10.09 -12.77 -13.01
N THR A 332 -10.81 -12.43 -14.07
CA THR A 332 -12.24 -12.12 -14.04
C THR A 332 -13.03 -13.14 -14.85
N ALA A 333 -13.82 -13.97 -14.17
CA ALA A 333 -14.61 -15.02 -14.79
C ALA A 333 -16.05 -14.58 -14.96
N TRP A 334 -16.49 -14.37 -16.20
CA TRP A 334 -17.84 -13.87 -16.48
C TRP A 334 -18.90 -14.96 -16.40
N TRP A 335 -20.00 -14.65 -15.71
CA TRP A 335 -21.22 -15.43 -15.72
C TRP A 335 -22.10 -15.00 -16.92
N CYS A 336 -22.57 -15.89 -17.78
CA CYS A 336 -22.19 -17.30 -17.95
C CYS A 336 -21.93 -17.53 -19.44
N LEU A 337 -20.92 -18.33 -19.84
CA LEU A 337 -20.64 -18.51 -21.27
C LEU A 337 -21.79 -19.22 -22.00
N ALA A 338 -22.30 -20.32 -21.44
CA ALA A 338 -23.41 -21.10 -21.99
C ALA A 338 -24.02 -21.94 -20.86
N ASN A 339 -25.34 -21.88 -20.68
CA ASN A 339 -26.05 -22.64 -19.65
C ASN A 339 -26.71 -23.90 -20.24
N GLN A 340 -27.74 -23.78 -21.10
CA GLN A 340 -28.40 -24.94 -21.74
C GLN A 340 -27.46 -25.71 -22.67
N LEU A 341 -26.75 -25.01 -23.56
CA LEU A 341 -25.73 -25.63 -24.42
C LEU A 341 -24.53 -26.16 -23.62
N GLY A 342 -24.37 -25.69 -22.38
CA GLY A 342 -23.43 -26.20 -21.39
C GLY A 342 -23.85 -27.51 -20.72
N GLY A 343 -25.10 -27.96 -20.93
CA GLY A 343 -25.66 -29.17 -20.32
C GLY A 343 -26.42 -28.91 -19.00
N ALA A 344 -26.72 -27.66 -18.65
CA ALA A 344 -27.58 -27.33 -17.51
C ALA A 344 -29.07 -27.49 -17.84
N ASP A 345 -29.91 -27.66 -16.80
CA ASP A 345 -31.37 -27.80 -16.96
C ASP A 345 -31.98 -26.53 -17.58
N VAL A 346 -32.86 -26.74 -18.57
CA VAL A 346 -33.54 -25.71 -19.37
C VAL A 346 -34.51 -24.84 -18.55
N ASN A 347 -34.83 -25.24 -17.32
CA ASN A 347 -35.87 -24.63 -16.49
C ASN A 347 -35.37 -23.61 -15.46
N ASN A 348 -34.07 -23.36 -15.32
CA ASN A 348 -33.57 -22.34 -14.41
C ASN A 348 -33.50 -20.98 -15.14
N GLY A 349 -33.76 -19.89 -14.43
CA GLY A 349 -33.76 -18.55 -15.05
C GLY A 349 -32.42 -18.15 -15.68
N PHE A 350 -31.33 -18.88 -15.45
CA PHE A 350 -29.95 -18.51 -15.80
C PHE A 350 -29.63 -18.53 -17.30
N GLU A 351 -30.47 -19.14 -18.14
CA GLU A 351 -30.27 -19.07 -19.60
C GLU A 351 -30.28 -17.63 -20.12
N MET A 352 -30.98 -16.72 -19.43
CA MET A 352 -30.95 -15.28 -19.74
C MET A 352 -29.60 -14.60 -19.50
N ASP A 353 -28.73 -15.21 -18.70
CA ASP A 353 -27.41 -14.70 -18.38
C ASP A 353 -26.33 -15.31 -19.30
N ALA A 354 -26.70 -16.29 -20.12
CA ALA A 354 -25.79 -17.00 -21.00
C ALA A 354 -25.36 -16.13 -22.19
N LEU A 355 -24.06 -16.04 -22.47
CA LEU A 355 -23.53 -15.31 -23.61
C LEU A 355 -23.89 -16.01 -24.94
N ILE A 356 -23.98 -17.35 -24.92
CA ILE A 356 -24.43 -18.19 -26.03
C ILE A 356 -25.75 -18.86 -25.62
N SER A 357 -26.80 -18.61 -26.40
CA SER A 357 -28.13 -19.18 -26.17
C SER A 357 -28.99 -19.02 -27.42
N SER A 358 -29.82 -20.03 -27.72
CA SER A 358 -30.88 -19.94 -28.75
C SER A 358 -31.93 -18.87 -28.45
N TRP A 359 -31.92 -18.30 -27.25
CA TRP A 359 -32.80 -17.19 -26.88
C TRP A 359 -32.38 -15.91 -27.61
N TRP A 360 -31.13 -15.76 -28.03
CA TRP A 360 -30.67 -14.56 -28.71
C TRP A 360 -30.92 -14.64 -30.22
N ALA A 361 -31.21 -13.49 -30.85
CA ALA A 361 -31.55 -13.44 -32.28
C ALA A 361 -30.47 -14.07 -33.19
N ASN A 362 -29.21 -14.02 -32.76
CA ASN A 362 -28.06 -14.61 -33.46
C ASN A 362 -27.43 -15.78 -32.68
N ASN A 363 -28.20 -16.43 -31.79
CA ASN A 363 -27.75 -17.45 -30.85
C ASN A 363 -26.64 -17.00 -29.85
N GLN A 364 -26.31 -15.71 -29.82
CA GLN A 364 -25.33 -15.12 -28.91
C GLN A 364 -25.61 -13.62 -28.67
N VAL A 365 -25.07 -13.09 -27.57
CA VAL A 365 -25.06 -11.63 -27.29
C VAL A 365 -23.87 -10.93 -27.98
N PRO A 366 -23.92 -9.59 -28.19
CA PRO A 366 -22.91 -8.87 -28.95
C PRO A 366 -21.46 -8.97 -28.42
N ILE A 367 -21.27 -9.16 -27.11
CA ILE A 367 -19.92 -9.25 -26.52
C ILE A 367 -19.09 -10.39 -27.12
N VAL A 368 -19.71 -11.46 -27.59
CA VAL A 368 -18.97 -12.59 -28.18
C VAL A 368 -18.19 -12.16 -29.42
N ASP A 369 -18.82 -11.40 -30.32
CA ASP A 369 -18.16 -10.89 -31.53
C ASP A 369 -17.18 -9.76 -31.20
N THR A 370 -17.56 -8.87 -30.27
CA THR A 370 -16.66 -7.81 -29.79
C THR A 370 -15.36 -8.39 -29.24
N MET A 371 -15.42 -9.48 -28.46
CA MET A 371 -14.22 -10.12 -27.91
C MET A 371 -13.34 -10.75 -28.99
N LYS A 372 -13.93 -11.40 -29.99
CA LYS A 372 -13.20 -11.93 -31.15
C LYS A 372 -12.48 -10.81 -31.93
N GLN A 373 -13.16 -9.69 -32.13
CA GLN A 373 -12.58 -8.51 -32.79
C GLN A 373 -11.46 -7.89 -31.96
N LEU A 374 -11.65 -7.71 -30.64
CA LEU A 374 -10.63 -7.21 -29.72
C LEU A 374 -9.40 -8.12 -29.71
N LYS A 375 -9.60 -9.44 -29.70
CA LYS A 375 -8.50 -10.41 -29.83
C LYS A 375 -7.73 -10.23 -31.13
N ALA A 376 -8.45 -10.19 -32.26
CA ALA A 376 -7.86 -10.02 -33.58
C ALA A 376 -7.08 -8.70 -33.71
N ALA A 377 -7.53 -7.65 -33.02
CA ALA A 377 -6.87 -6.36 -32.93
C ALA A 377 -5.68 -6.33 -31.94
N GLY A 378 -5.38 -7.43 -31.24
CA GLY A 378 -4.33 -7.47 -30.22
C GLY A 378 -4.64 -6.60 -28.99
N ALA A 379 -5.92 -6.35 -28.71
CA ALA A 379 -6.35 -5.46 -27.63
C ALA A 379 -6.21 -6.09 -26.23
N PHE A 380 -6.08 -7.41 -26.14
CA PHE A 380 -5.90 -8.09 -24.87
C PHE A 380 -4.43 -8.11 -24.44
N PRO A 381 -4.14 -7.85 -23.16
CA PRO A 381 -2.80 -7.95 -22.64
C PRO A 381 -2.33 -9.41 -22.63
N ASP A 382 -1.08 -9.67 -23.00
CA ASP A 382 -0.36 -10.76 -22.36
C ASP A 382 0.15 -10.22 -21.03
N ARG A 383 -0.44 -10.69 -19.93
CA ARG A 383 -0.08 -10.26 -18.58
C ARG A 383 1.19 -10.96 -18.08
N GLY A 384 1.80 -11.83 -18.89
CA GLY A 384 3.11 -12.46 -18.67
C GLY A 384 3.26 -13.18 -17.33
N PRO A 385 4.46 -13.74 -17.04
CA PRO A 385 4.78 -14.13 -15.69
C PRO A 385 4.72 -12.89 -14.79
N ILE A 386 4.20 -13.04 -13.57
CA ILE A 386 4.33 -11.96 -12.58
C ILE A 386 5.83 -11.85 -12.30
N PRO A 387 6.49 -10.73 -12.65
CA PRO A 387 7.88 -10.54 -12.28
C PRO A 387 7.97 -10.74 -10.78
N GLU A 388 9.07 -11.30 -10.27
CA GLU A 388 9.27 -11.20 -8.82
C GLU A 388 9.05 -9.74 -8.45
N ALA A 389 8.11 -9.48 -7.54
CA ALA A 389 7.96 -8.14 -6.98
C ALA A 389 9.37 -7.72 -6.58
N PRO A 390 9.85 -6.52 -6.99
CA PRO A 390 11.19 -6.11 -6.60
C PRO A 390 11.25 -6.30 -5.10
N GLY A 391 12.08 -7.25 -4.67
CA GLY A 391 12.30 -7.48 -3.26
C GLY A 391 12.78 -6.17 -2.66
N ALA A 392 12.76 -6.08 -1.33
CA ALA A 392 13.44 -4.97 -0.70
C ALA A 392 14.89 -4.96 -1.23
N GLU A 393 15.29 -3.81 -1.78
CA GLU A 393 16.65 -3.60 -2.29
C GLU A 393 17.65 -3.68 -1.14
N TYR A 394 17.20 -3.38 0.09
CA TYR A 394 17.89 -3.76 1.31
C TYR A 394 17.52 -5.20 1.72
N PRO A 395 18.47 -6.17 1.71
CA PRO A 395 18.16 -7.60 1.88
C PRO A 395 17.48 -7.99 3.20
N SER A 396 17.66 -7.20 4.26
CA SER A 396 17.07 -7.47 5.58
C SER A 396 15.71 -6.79 5.79
N ALA A 397 15.16 -6.13 4.77
CA ALA A 397 13.83 -5.54 4.84
C ALA A 397 12.77 -6.44 4.20
N SER A 398 11.54 -6.34 4.72
CA SER A 398 10.34 -6.72 3.97
C SER A 398 9.96 -5.60 3.01
N TRP A 399 9.38 -5.95 1.86
CA TRP A 399 8.89 -4.98 0.88
C TRP A 399 7.38 -4.77 1.02
N ILE A 400 6.96 -3.53 1.28
CA ILE A 400 5.54 -3.13 1.32
C ILE A 400 5.40 -1.80 0.58
N ALA A 401 4.98 -1.84 -0.69
CA ALA A 401 4.97 -0.65 -1.54
C ALA A 401 4.02 0.45 -1.04
N SER A 402 4.51 1.70 -1.04
CA SER A 402 3.70 2.91 -0.93
C SER A 402 3.35 3.44 -2.32
N PRO A 403 2.11 3.92 -2.58
CA PRO A 403 1.77 4.62 -3.81
C PRO A 403 2.24 6.10 -3.82
N ASN A 404 2.73 6.63 -2.69
CA ASN A 404 3.02 8.04 -2.48
C ASN A 404 4.49 8.35 -2.78
N PHE A 405 4.87 8.52 -4.04
CA PHE A 405 6.24 8.86 -4.42
C PHE A 405 6.30 9.55 -5.78
N ASP A 406 7.38 10.27 -6.06
CA ASP A 406 7.71 10.69 -7.42
C ASP A 406 8.66 9.68 -8.06
N ALA A 407 8.27 9.15 -9.22
CA ALA A 407 9.11 8.22 -9.96
C ALA A 407 10.34 8.94 -10.55
N GLY A 408 11.48 8.25 -10.52
CA GLY A 408 12.71 8.73 -11.15
C GLY A 408 13.76 9.29 -10.19
N PRO A 409 14.98 9.51 -10.70
CA PRO A 409 16.16 9.70 -9.87
C PRO A 409 16.11 11.00 -9.07
N PHE A 410 16.63 10.93 -7.85
CA PHE A 410 16.93 12.07 -6.98
C PHE A 410 18.39 11.97 -6.48
N ALA A 411 18.91 13.02 -5.84
CA ALA A 411 20.35 13.17 -5.66
C ALA A 411 21.00 12.21 -4.62
N LYS A 412 20.22 11.66 -3.67
CA LYS A 412 20.66 10.65 -2.67
C LYS A 412 21.94 11.03 -1.90
N ARG A 413 22.08 12.30 -1.55
CA ARG A 413 23.26 12.84 -0.85
C ARG A 413 23.13 12.83 0.68
N TYR A 414 21.92 12.68 1.20
CA TYR A 414 21.61 12.76 2.63
C TYR A 414 20.80 11.55 3.09
N VAL A 415 20.80 11.31 4.40
CA VAL A 415 19.80 10.48 5.07
C VAL A 415 19.16 11.32 6.17
N ILE A 416 17.83 11.32 6.22
CA ILE A 416 17.04 11.99 7.24
C ILE A 416 16.35 10.93 8.09
N ILE A 417 16.55 11.03 9.40
CA ILE A 417 15.97 10.15 10.41
C ILE A 417 14.81 10.89 11.07
N LEU A 418 13.63 10.26 11.01
CA LEU A 418 12.36 10.75 11.53
C LEU A 418 11.79 9.79 12.59
N THR A 419 10.75 10.25 13.28
CA THR A 419 10.00 9.44 14.25
C THR A 419 8.52 9.37 13.85
N LEU A 420 7.97 8.16 13.71
CA LEU A 420 6.61 7.93 13.22
C LEU A 420 5.52 8.59 14.07
N GLY A 421 5.75 8.74 15.38
CA GLY A 421 4.69 9.14 16.32
C GLY A 421 3.61 8.07 16.47
N GLY A 422 3.99 6.79 16.33
CA GLY A 422 3.07 5.66 16.30
C GLY A 422 3.77 4.31 16.23
N SER A 423 3.00 3.25 15.92
CA SER A 423 3.51 1.89 15.71
C SER A 423 3.96 1.67 14.26
N LEU A 424 4.82 0.66 14.04
CA LEU A 424 5.23 0.25 12.69
C LEU A 424 4.02 -0.05 11.78
N ALA A 425 3.02 -0.75 12.31
CA ALA A 425 1.79 -1.08 11.59
C ALA A 425 0.98 0.17 11.19
N SER A 426 0.88 1.16 12.09
CA SER A 426 0.21 2.43 11.77
C SER A 426 0.97 3.23 10.71
N GLY A 427 2.31 3.25 10.75
CA GLY A 427 3.13 3.90 9.74
C GLY A 427 2.92 3.29 8.36
N ILE A 428 2.92 1.95 8.27
CA ILE A 428 2.64 1.22 7.03
C ILE A 428 1.26 1.61 6.48
N ALA A 429 0.22 1.56 7.32
CA ALA A 429 -1.15 1.88 6.89
C ALA A 429 -1.27 3.33 6.38
N THR A 430 -0.63 4.29 7.07
CA THR A 430 -0.61 5.71 6.66
C THR A 430 0.05 5.87 5.30
N PHE A 431 1.21 5.25 5.08
CA PHE A 431 1.97 5.41 3.84
C PHE A 431 1.41 4.58 2.68
N GLN A 432 0.55 3.59 2.92
CA GLN A 432 -0.20 2.89 1.87
C GLN A 432 -1.43 3.66 1.40
N ASN A 433 -1.96 4.59 2.20
CA ASN A 433 -3.12 5.37 1.83
C ASN A 433 -2.71 6.50 0.85
N PRO A 434 -3.20 6.51 -0.40
CA PRO A 434 -2.85 7.57 -1.37
C PRO A 434 -3.35 8.97 -0.96
N GLN A 435 -4.32 9.06 -0.06
CA GLN A 435 -4.88 10.34 0.40
C GLN A 435 -3.97 11.06 1.41
N THR A 436 -3.05 10.36 2.05
CA THR A 436 -2.16 10.96 3.07
C THR A 436 -1.03 11.76 2.43
N GLN A 437 -0.71 11.47 1.16
CA GLN A 437 0.38 12.05 0.40
C GLN A 437 1.71 12.07 1.17
N GLN A 438 1.97 10.99 1.91
CA GLN A 438 3.15 10.83 2.75
C GLN A 438 3.79 9.45 2.56
N SER A 439 5.12 9.40 2.59
CA SER A 439 5.89 8.16 2.55
C SER A 439 7.33 8.31 3.04
N ALA A 440 7.90 7.22 3.50
CA ALA A 440 9.32 7.06 3.76
C ALA A 440 9.91 5.95 2.86
N HIS A 441 11.23 5.97 2.66
CA HIS A 441 11.90 4.86 1.98
C HIS A 441 11.90 3.61 2.86
N PHE A 442 12.18 3.79 4.16
CA PHE A 442 12.23 2.72 5.14
C PHE A 442 11.53 3.07 6.44
N LEU A 443 10.95 2.06 7.08
CA LEU A 443 10.48 2.11 8.46
C LEU A 443 11.29 1.09 9.27
N VAL A 444 11.65 1.44 10.50
CA VAL A 444 12.37 0.55 11.42
C VAL A 444 11.54 0.36 12.69
N GLY A 445 11.10 -0.87 12.93
CA GLY A 445 10.33 -1.28 14.10
C GLY A 445 11.19 -1.44 15.36
N LYS A 446 10.53 -1.47 16.52
CA LYS A 446 11.18 -1.60 17.83
C LYS A 446 11.94 -2.91 18.02
N ASN A 447 11.55 -3.99 17.33
CA ASN A 447 12.25 -5.28 17.40
C ASN A 447 13.30 -5.44 16.28
N GLY A 448 13.60 -4.37 15.55
CA GLY A 448 14.58 -4.38 14.46
C GLY A 448 14.02 -4.83 13.12
N GLU A 449 12.69 -4.98 12.99
CA GLU A 449 12.04 -5.16 11.71
C GLU A 449 12.33 -3.96 10.80
N VAL A 450 12.67 -4.21 9.55
CA VAL A 450 12.84 -3.15 8.55
C VAL A 450 11.84 -3.38 7.43
N VAL A 451 11.10 -2.33 7.07
CA VAL A 451 10.16 -2.34 5.95
C VAL A 451 10.61 -1.31 4.94
N GLN A 452 10.84 -1.73 3.69
CA GLN A 452 11.09 -0.81 2.58
C GLN A 452 9.78 -0.53 1.84
N MET A 453 9.45 0.74 1.65
CA MET A 453 8.18 1.15 1.05
C MET A 453 8.31 1.93 -0.27
N VAL A 454 9.43 2.60 -0.49
CA VAL A 454 9.74 3.30 -1.75
C VAL A 454 11.05 2.74 -2.30
N LYS A 455 11.14 2.58 -3.63
CA LYS A 455 12.37 2.11 -4.26
C LYS A 455 13.48 3.13 -4.05
N LEU A 456 14.71 2.67 -3.96
CA LEU A 456 15.87 3.55 -3.80
C LEU A 456 16.13 4.42 -5.04
N ALA A 457 15.48 4.13 -6.16
CA ALA A 457 15.52 4.95 -7.37
C ALA A 457 14.52 6.10 -7.36
N ASP A 458 13.48 6.03 -6.54
CA ASP A 458 12.33 6.93 -6.52
C ASP A 458 12.35 7.82 -5.27
N LYS A 459 11.59 8.91 -5.29
CA LYS A 459 11.62 9.94 -4.26
C LYS A 459 10.42 9.83 -3.31
N SER A 460 10.67 9.59 -2.02
CA SER A 460 9.62 9.56 -0.99
C SER A 460 9.17 10.97 -0.54
N TRP A 461 8.03 11.06 0.14
CA TRP A 461 7.41 12.31 0.59
C TRP A 461 7.32 12.36 2.13
N CYS A 462 8.44 12.59 2.81
CA CYS A 462 8.50 12.51 4.29
C CYS A 462 8.83 13.83 4.96
N SER A 463 9.72 14.62 4.36
CA SER A 463 10.28 15.81 5.02
C SER A 463 9.41 17.07 4.93
N GLY A 464 8.10 16.96 4.66
CA GLY A 464 7.19 18.10 4.49
C GLY A 464 7.77 19.27 3.70
N ASP A 465 7.69 20.48 4.25
CA ASP A 465 8.28 21.73 3.74
C ASP A 465 9.74 21.97 4.19
N GLY A 466 10.40 20.97 4.78
CA GLY A 466 11.76 21.07 5.29
C GLY A 466 12.77 21.24 4.18
N LEU A 467 13.76 22.12 4.39
CA LEU A 467 14.72 22.51 3.36
C LEU A 467 16.13 22.00 3.66
N LEU A 468 16.81 21.53 2.61
CA LEU A 468 18.25 21.38 2.50
C LEU A 468 18.74 22.16 1.29
N GLU A 469 19.81 22.92 1.47
CA GLU A 469 20.38 23.76 0.40
C GLU A 469 19.34 24.69 -0.26
N GLY A 470 18.38 25.19 0.53
CA GLY A 470 17.31 26.09 0.05
C GLY A 470 16.23 25.40 -0.80
N GLN A 471 16.23 24.07 -0.89
CA GLN A 471 15.27 23.27 -1.66
C GLN A 471 14.65 22.19 -0.79
N ASN A 472 13.51 21.63 -1.21
CA ASN A 472 12.83 20.58 -0.46
C ASN A 472 13.78 19.39 -0.22
N ALA A 473 13.90 18.97 1.05
CA ALA A 473 14.85 17.96 1.47
C ALA A 473 14.62 16.58 0.82
N ASN A 474 13.37 16.27 0.45
CA ASN A 474 13.04 15.02 -0.25
C ASN A 474 13.80 14.89 -1.60
N ASN A 475 14.22 15.98 -2.23
CA ASN A 475 14.99 15.94 -3.48
C ASN A 475 16.42 15.39 -3.31
N PHE A 476 16.91 15.24 -2.08
CA PHE A 476 18.29 14.87 -1.81
C PHE A 476 18.47 13.72 -0.83
N ALA A 477 17.42 13.29 -0.13
CA ALA A 477 17.57 12.43 1.05
C ALA A 477 16.81 11.11 0.99
N TYR A 478 17.43 10.05 1.51
CA TYR A 478 16.68 8.90 1.99
C TYR A 478 15.98 9.26 3.29
N ASN A 479 14.69 8.99 3.37
CA ASN A 479 13.89 9.20 4.57
C ASN A 479 13.68 7.86 5.29
N ILE A 480 14.06 7.81 6.57
CA ILE A 480 13.93 6.64 7.44
C ILE A 480 13.10 7.01 8.66
N GLU A 481 12.00 6.28 8.86
CA GLU A 481 11.05 6.50 9.94
C GLU A 481 11.22 5.47 11.06
N LEU A 482 11.40 5.93 12.29
CA LEU A 482 11.56 5.06 13.45
C LEU A 482 10.23 4.91 14.20
N GLU A 483 9.82 3.67 14.47
CA GLU A 483 8.71 3.38 15.38
C GLU A 483 8.96 3.96 16.77
N GLY A 484 8.04 4.79 17.27
CA GLY A 484 8.14 5.42 18.58
C GLY A 484 7.55 6.82 18.62
N PHE A 485 7.84 7.51 19.73
CA PHE A 485 7.44 8.89 19.98
C PHE A 485 8.65 9.70 20.42
N VAL A 486 8.72 10.97 20.01
CA VAL A 486 9.77 11.91 20.45
C VAL A 486 9.82 11.96 21.97
N GLY A 487 11.03 11.82 22.53
CA GLY A 487 11.27 11.81 23.98
C GLY A 487 11.21 10.43 24.64
N GLN A 488 10.89 9.37 23.90
CA GLN A 488 11.05 7.98 24.36
C GLN A 488 12.39 7.39 23.89
N PRO A 489 13.01 6.48 24.66
CA PRO A 489 14.21 5.77 24.22
C PRO A 489 13.88 4.75 23.11
N TYR A 490 14.81 4.60 22.17
CA TYR A 490 14.74 3.58 21.12
C TYR A 490 15.46 2.28 21.57
N PRO A 491 14.89 1.08 21.36
CA PRO A 491 15.50 -0.18 21.78
C PRO A 491 16.77 -0.54 20.99
N ASP A 492 17.57 -1.45 21.54
CA ASP A 492 18.82 -1.91 20.92
C ASP A 492 18.62 -2.53 19.54
N ALA A 493 17.57 -3.35 19.37
CA ALA A 493 17.27 -4.00 18.10
C ALA A 493 16.99 -2.98 16.99
N GLN A 494 16.25 -1.92 17.32
CA GLN A 494 15.95 -0.82 16.40
C GLN A 494 17.22 -0.05 16.00
N TYR A 495 18.11 0.26 16.95
CA TYR A 495 19.41 0.87 16.63
C TYR A 495 20.27 -0.02 15.74
N ASN A 496 20.36 -1.31 16.05
CA ASN A 496 21.18 -2.25 15.29
C ASN A 496 20.68 -2.37 13.84
N ALA A 497 19.36 -2.46 13.65
CA ALA A 497 18.74 -2.49 12.33
C ALA A 497 18.97 -1.18 11.56
N LEU A 498 18.78 -0.03 12.21
CA LEU A 498 19.04 1.28 11.63
C LEU A 498 20.50 1.43 11.21
N ILE A 499 21.47 1.06 12.06
CA ILE A 499 22.90 1.15 11.75
C ILE A 499 23.26 0.27 10.54
N ALA A 500 22.72 -0.95 10.48
CA ALA A 500 22.93 -1.85 9.35
C ALA A 500 22.35 -1.28 8.05
N LEU A 501 21.15 -0.72 8.11
CA LEU A 501 20.50 -0.04 6.98
C LEU A 501 21.30 1.18 6.52
N LEU A 502 21.77 2.03 7.44
CA LEU A 502 22.59 3.19 7.13
C LEU A 502 23.90 2.79 6.44
N LYS A 503 24.59 1.76 6.95
CA LYS A 503 25.80 1.21 6.33
C LYS A 503 25.55 0.78 4.89
N PHE A 504 24.41 0.13 4.63
CA PHE A 504 24.00 -0.27 3.29
C PHE A 504 23.81 0.93 2.36
N LEU A 505 23.06 1.96 2.77
CA LEU A 505 22.82 3.15 1.96
C LEU A 505 24.10 3.97 1.73
N ILE A 506 24.92 4.13 2.77
CA ILE A 506 26.24 4.79 2.71
C ILE A 506 27.14 4.10 1.69
N ALA A 507 27.26 2.78 1.75
CA ALA A 507 28.09 2.02 0.83
C ALA A 507 27.57 2.08 -0.61
N ARG A 508 26.25 2.09 -0.78
CA ARG A 508 25.59 2.07 -2.10
C ARG A 508 25.72 3.40 -2.85
N ASP A 509 25.42 4.50 -2.18
CA ASP A 509 25.34 5.84 -2.82
C ASP A 509 26.46 6.78 -2.37
N HIS A 510 27.49 6.26 -1.69
CA HIS A 510 28.67 7.00 -1.24
C HIS A 510 28.36 8.22 -0.36
N ILE A 511 27.33 8.11 0.48
CA ILE A 511 26.92 9.18 1.40
C ILE A 511 28.03 9.40 2.45
N PRO A 512 28.56 10.62 2.63
CA PRO A 512 29.60 10.87 3.61
C PRO A 512 29.17 10.54 5.04
N VAL A 513 30.02 9.83 5.78
CA VAL A 513 29.73 9.36 7.15
C VAL A 513 29.98 10.48 8.17
N ASN A 514 29.13 11.52 8.17
CA ASN A 514 29.21 12.63 9.11
C ASN A 514 27.83 13.24 9.38
N ARG A 515 27.76 14.07 10.44
CA ARG A 515 26.52 14.74 10.89
C ARG A 515 26.03 15.86 9.99
N SER A 516 26.73 16.19 8.91
CA SER A 516 26.22 17.09 7.88
C SER A 516 25.45 16.34 6.79
N HIS A 517 25.51 15.00 6.73
CA HIS A 517 24.85 14.18 5.71
C HIS A 517 23.86 13.17 6.29
N LEU A 518 24.10 12.71 7.52
CA LEU A 518 23.12 11.96 8.32
C LEU A 518 22.47 12.95 9.29
N LEU A 519 21.20 13.27 9.09
CA LEU A 519 20.48 14.35 9.75
C LEU A 519 19.22 13.83 10.44
N GLY A 520 18.79 14.52 11.50
CA GLY A 520 17.45 14.40 12.05
C GLY A 520 16.51 15.38 11.37
N HIS A 521 15.21 15.08 11.40
CA HIS A 521 14.18 15.95 10.83
C HIS A 521 14.20 17.39 11.40
N SER A 522 14.48 17.51 12.71
CA SER A 522 14.66 18.78 13.42
C SER A 522 15.88 19.60 13.01
N GLU A 523 16.79 19.03 12.20
CA GLU A 523 17.99 19.71 11.72
C GLU A 523 17.81 20.33 10.32
N LEU A 524 16.63 20.17 9.71
CA LEU A 524 16.28 20.81 8.45
C LEU A 524 15.98 22.29 8.66
N THR A 525 16.23 23.09 7.62
CA THR A 525 15.87 24.52 7.66
C THR A 525 14.35 24.67 7.43
N PRO A 526 13.64 25.52 8.18
CA PRO A 526 12.21 25.73 7.98
C PRO A 526 11.88 26.29 6.60
N GLY A 527 10.94 25.65 5.90
CA GLY A 527 10.22 26.23 4.76
C GLY A 527 8.96 27.02 5.20
N PRO A 528 8.19 27.54 4.24
CA PRO A 528 7.10 28.49 4.50
C PRO A 528 6.00 27.99 5.46
N ASN A 529 5.63 26.69 5.42
CA ASN A 529 4.61 26.11 6.30
C ASN A 529 5.20 25.07 7.25
N TRP A 530 6.48 25.19 7.59
CA TRP A 530 7.18 24.20 8.41
C TRP A 530 6.78 24.27 9.89
N ALA A 531 6.27 23.16 10.43
CA ALA A 531 5.82 23.07 11.82
C ALA A 531 6.95 22.93 12.87
N ASN A 532 8.21 23.08 12.46
CA ASN A 532 9.42 22.91 13.28
C ASN A 532 9.42 21.59 14.10
N PRO A 533 9.59 20.45 13.41
CA PRO A 533 9.61 19.14 14.02
C PRO A 533 10.73 19.01 15.05
N GLN A 534 10.50 18.19 16.07
CA GLN A 534 11.47 17.90 17.13
C GLN A 534 12.14 16.53 16.97
N ASP A 535 11.73 15.72 16.00
CA ASP A 535 12.25 14.38 15.77
C ASP A 535 13.67 14.39 15.16
N PRO A 536 14.50 13.36 15.43
CA PRO A 536 14.20 12.15 16.22
C PRO A 536 14.21 12.36 17.75
N GLY A 537 14.44 13.60 18.20
CA GLY A 537 14.33 13.99 19.60
C GLY A 537 15.60 13.83 20.43
N PRO A 538 15.60 14.33 21.67
CA PRO A 538 16.77 14.33 22.55
C PRO A 538 17.16 12.94 23.05
N THR A 539 16.29 11.94 22.93
CA THR A 539 16.54 10.54 23.32
C THR A 539 17.20 9.70 22.23
N PHE A 540 17.35 10.26 21.02
CA PHE A 540 18.06 9.61 19.94
C PHE A 540 19.57 9.77 20.10
N ASP A 541 20.28 8.64 20.22
CA ASP A 541 21.72 8.59 20.46
C ASP A 541 22.50 8.63 19.15
N TRP A 542 22.79 9.84 18.70
CA TRP A 542 23.64 10.07 17.53
C TRP A 542 25.04 9.47 17.67
N ASN A 543 25.63 9.45 18.87
CA ASN A 543 26.99 8.92 19.04
C ASN A 543 27.01 7.42 18.75
N ARG A 544 26.03 6.69 19.26
CA ARG A 544 25.84 5.26 18.97
C ARG A 544 25.68 5.01 17.48
N VAL A 545 24.85 5.78 16.79
CA VAL A 545 24.63 5.63 15.35
C VAL A 545 25.92 5.93 14.58
N MET A 546 26.57 7.07 14.84
CA MET A 546 27.79 7.50 14.14
C MET A 546 28.94 6.51 14.36
N GLN A 547 29.14 6.03 15.59
CA GLN A 547 30.11 4.97 15.87
C GLN A 547 29.74 3.67 15.13
N GLY A 548 28.46 3.30 15.16
CA GLY A 548 27.93 2.11 14.51
C GLY A 548 28.16 2.08 13.01
N VAL A 549 28.03 3.21 12.31
CA VAL A 549 28.26 3.33 10.86
C VAL A 549 29.75 3.50 10.48
N GLY A 550 30.65 3.49 11.46
CA GLY A 550 32.10 3.59 11.22
C GLY A 550 32.55 5.01 10.92
N ALA A 551 31.85 6.03 11.43
CA ALA A 551 32.37 7.39 11.41
C ALA A 551 33.71 7.38 12.15
N VAL A 552 34.78 7.73 11.44
CA VAL A 552 36.05 8.04 12.09
C VAL A 552 35.74 9.21 13.00
N GLN A 553 35.70 8.96 14.31
CA GLN A 553 35.79 10.03 15.29
C GLN A 553 36.92 10.92 14.80
N PRO A 554 36.70 12.21 14.53
CA PRO A 554 37.83 13.08 14.24
C PRO A 554 38.81 12.84 15.37
N GLN A 555 39.97 12.28 15.04
CA GLN A 555 41.13 12.39 15.90
C GLN A 555 41.18 13.88 16.24
N PRO A 556 41.23 14.28 17.51
CA PRO A 556 41.41 15.68 17.85
C PRO A 556 42.55 16.17 16.97
N ASP A 557 42.27 17.17 16.15
CA ASP A 557 43.27 17.71 15.25
C ASP A 557 44.51 18.05 16.10
N PRO A 558 45.70 17.50 15.80
CA PRO A 558 46.92 17.84 16.52
C PRO A 558 47.26 19.34 16.38
N SER A 559 46.58 20.06 15.49
CA SER A 559 46.53 21.52 15.49
C SER A 559 45.61 22.00 16.63
N GLY A 560 46.24 22.30 17.77
CA GLY A 560 45.54 22.69 19.00
C GLY A 560 44.68 23.97 18.91
N PHE A 561 44.14 24.35 20.06
CA PHE A 561 42.99 25.22 20.28
C PHE A 561 43.27 26.71 19.95
N HIS A 562 42.28 27.40 19.41
CA HIS A 562 42.28 28.85 19.20
C HIS A 562 41.35 29.54 20.21
N CYS A 563 41.85 30.57 20.89
CA CYS A 563 41.11 31.35 21.89
C CYS A 563 40.96 32.80 21.44
N LEU A 564 39.72 33.28 21.35
CA LEU A 564 39.41 34.68 21.07
C LEU A 564 39.01 35.36 22.38
N LEU A 565 39.80 36.35 22.81
CA LEU A 565 39.54 37.13 24.01
C LEU A 565 38.80 38.41 23.61
N LEU A 566 37.54 38.54 24.05
CA LEU A 566 36.77 39.77 23.86
C LEU A 566 37.19 40.78 24.93
N GLY A 567 37.91 41.83 24.52
CA GLY A 567 38.29 42.91 25.42
C GLY A 567 37.09 43.85 25.63
N GLN A 568 36.54 43.91 26.84
CA GLN A 568 35.49 44.86 27.19
C GLN A 568 36.06 46.00 28.03
N THR A 569 35.66 47.23 27.74
CA THR A 569 35.93 48.42 28.57
C THR A 569 34.81 48.71 29.59
N VAL A 570 33.85 47.79 29.76
CA VAL A 570 32.64 47.97 30.58
C VAL A 570 32.69 47.08 31.82
N GLN A 571 32.40 47.64 33.00
CA GLN A 571 32.46 46.95 34.30
C GLN A 571 31.19 46.13 34.63
N SER A 572 30.57 45.44 33.67
CA SER A 572 29.32 44.68 33.89
C SER A 572 29.18 43.43 33.03
N ILE A 573 28.25 42.54 33.38
CA ILE A 573 27.84 41.33 32.63
C ILE A 573 27.67 41.65 31.13
N VAL A 574 28.13 40.74 30.25
CA VAL A 574 28.04 40.88 28.80
C VAL A 574 26.59 41.21 28.37
N PRO A 575 26.32 42.38 27.76
CA PRO A 575 24.97 42.72 27.31
C PRO A 575 24.49 41.75 26.23
N TRP A 576 23.20 41.42 26.23
CA TRP A 576 22.59 40.49 25.26
C TRP A 576 22.89 40.84 23.80
N SER A 577 22.97 42.14 23.48
CA SER A 577 23.31 42.66 22.15
C SER A 577 24.66 42.19 21.61
N TRP A 578 25.62 41.84 22.48
CA TRP A 578 26.92 41.27 22.08
C TRP A 578 26.81 39.79 21.71
N ILE A 579 25.95 39.03 22.41
CA ILE A 579 25.68 37.63 22.06
C ILE A 579 24.98 37.57 20.70
N GLU A 580 24.01 38.47 20.47
CA GLU A 580 23.35 38.63 19.17
C GLU A 580 24.32 39.04 18.05
N ALA A 581 25.33 39.84 18.35
CA ALA A 581 26.37 40.24 17.41
C ALA A 581 27.26 39.06 16.96
N LEU A 582 27.41 38.03 17.80
CA LEU A 582 28.22 36.84 17.52
C LEU A 582 27.43 35.72 16.81
N GLN A 583 26.11 35.75 16.87
CA GLN A 583 25.23 34.62 16.48
C GLN A 583 25.53 34.08 15.08
N SER A 584 25.58 34.95 14.06
CA SER A 584 25.80 34.55 12.67
C SER A 584 27.18 33.91 12.48
N TYR A 585 28.22 34.43 13.13
CA TYR A 585 29.57 33.90 13.06
C TYR A 585 29.68 32.53 13.75
N LEU A 586 29.11 32.40 14.95
CA LEU A 586 29.05 31.14 15.71
C LEU A 586 28.28 30.05 14.94
N GLN A 587 27.19 30.41 14.26
CA GLN A 587 26.43 29.48 13.42
C GLN A 587 27.21 29.06 12.17
N THR A 588 27.85 30.03 11.49
CA THR A 588 28.56 29.80 10.23
C THR A 588 29.79 28.91 10.41
N TYR A 589 30.60 29.16 11.45
CA TYR A 589 31.85 28.44 11.69
C TYR A 589 31.75 27.39 12.81
N ARG A 590 30.56 27.26 13.39
CA ARG A 590 30.22 26.30 14.44
C ARG A 590 31.17 26.33 15.65
N SER A 591 31.59 27.53 16.05
CA SER A 591 32.45 27.78 17.22
C SER A 591 31.66 27.78 18.53
N THR A 592 32.35 27.62 19.68
CA THR A 592 31.73 27.62 21.02
C THR A 592 31.94 28.97 21.70
N LEU A 593 30.91 29.50 22.38
CA LEU A 593 31.03 30.66 23.28
C LEU A 593 31.08 30.15 24.73
N THR A 594 32.14 30.52 25.47
CA THR A 594 32.30 30.15 26.87
C THR A 594 32.57 31.38 27.73
N PHE A 595 32.30 31.26 29.02
CA PHE A 595 32.21 32.39 29.93
C PHE A 595 33.29 32.42 31.02
N SER A 596 34.14 31.39 31.04
CA SER A 596 35.28 31.26 31.94
C SER A 596 36.39 30.48 31.24
N HIS A 597 37.62 30.66 31.74
CA HIS A 597 38.76 29.86 31.31
C HIS A 597 38.53 28.36 31.58
N ASP A 598 37.98 28.03 32.75
CA ASP A 598 37.74 26.64 33.17
C ASP A 598 36.67 25.96 32.32
N ASP A 599 35.65 26.69 31.86
CA ASP A 599 34.67 26.16 30.93
C ASP A 599 35.23 26.01 29.51
N ALA A 600 36.10 26.94 29.07
CA ALA A 600 36.77 26.84 27.78
C ALA A 600 37.62 25.55 27.66
N GLN A 601 38.22 25.09 28.76
CA GLN A 601 39.00 23.84 28.78
C GLN A 601 38.15 22.57 28.61
N ARG A 602 36.84 22.63 28.87
CA ARG A 602 35.94 21.46 28.81
C ARG A 602 35.43 21.15 27.41
N TYR A 603 35.64 22.05 26.45
CA TYR A 603 35.16 21.89 25.08
C TYR A 603 36.33 21.75 24.12
N PRO A 604 36.41 20.67 23.33
CA PRO A 604 37.58 20.34 22.52
C PRO A 604 37.82 21.27 21.31
N ASN A 605 37.07 22.37 21.15
CA ASN A 605 37.06 23.23 19.95
C ASN A 605 37.05 24.74 20.31
N VAL A 606 37.39 25.59 19.32
CA VAL A 606 37.50 27.06 19.40
C VAL A 606 36.47 27.67 20.35
N SER A 607 36.98 28.29 21.42
CA SER A 607 36.17 28.97 22.43
C SER A 607 36.39 30.47 22.34
N ILE A 608 35.33 31.23 22.08
CA ILE A 608 35.31 32.67 22.35
C ILE A 608 35.13 32.80 23.86
N VAL A 609 36.12 33.36 24.55
CA VAL A 609 36.05 33.57 26.00
C VAL A 609 35.62 35.01 26.22
N GLY A 610 34.36 35.19 26.64
CA GLY A 610 33.85 36.45 27.17
C GLY A 610 33.52 36.26 28.64
N ALA A 611 34.33 36.79 29.55
CA ALA A 611 34.11 36.60 30.98
C ALA A 611 32.71 37.10 31.38
N VAL A 612 31.87 36.25 31.97
CA VAL A 612 30.55 36.66 32.47
C VAL A 612 30.61 37.16 33.91
N ASP A 613 31.68 36.82 34.64
CA ASP A 613 31.80 37.12 36.07
C ASP A 613 33.03 37.97 36.45
N ALA A 614 33.74 38.58 35.49
CA ALA A 614 34.87 39.46 35.80
C ALA A 614 34.63 40.87 35.23
N PRO A 615 34.49 41.92 36.07
CA PRO A 615 34.30 43.31 35.64
C PRO A 615 35.60 43.94 35.12
N VAL A 616 36.53 43.14 34.59
CA VAL A 616 37.88 43.56 34.20
C VAL A 616 38.18 43.01 32.81
N PRO A 617 38.72 43.84 31.89
CA PRO A 617 39.31 43.33 30.65
C PRO A 617 40.23 42.16 30.97
N VAL A 618 40.26 41.12 30.11
CA VAL A 618 41.16 39.97 30.30
C VAL A 618 42.57 40.51 30.60
N SER A 619 43.00 40.37 31.86
CA SER A 619 44.24 40.98 32.32
C SER A 619 45.43 40.28 31.65
N ALA A 620 46.58 40.96 31.56
CA ALA A 620 47.79 40.31 31.04
C ALA A 620 48.13 39.02 31.80
N ALA A 621 47.75 38.92 33.08
CA ALA A 621 47.91 37.73 33.91
C ALA A 621 46.97 36.58 33.48
N VAL A 622 45.69 36.86 33.19
CA VAL A 622 44.75 35.83 32.71
C VAL A 622 45.14 35.36 31.31
N GLU A 623 45.57 36.28 30.43
CA GLU A 623 46.07 35.91 29.12
C GLU A 623 47.35 35.06 29.22
N ALA A 624 48.26 35.35 30.15
CA ALA A 624 49.43 34.53 30.39
C ALA A 624 49.06 33.10 30.81
N ILE A 625 48.04 32.93 31.66
CA ILE A 625 47.51 31.60 32.06
C ILE A 625 46.94 30.86 30.84
N VAL A 626 46.16 31.54 30.00
CA VAL A 626 45.60 30.95 28.77
C VAL A 626 46.71 30.52 27.81
N ARG A 627 47.75 31.34 27.63
CA ARG A 627 48.90 31.05 26.75
C ARG A 627 49.81 29.93 27.28
N GLN A 628 49.81 29.68 28.59
CA GLN A 628 50.57 28.58 29.20
C GLN A 628 49.90 27.21 29.02
N ASN A 629 48.63 27.17 28.64
CA ASN A 629 47.94 25.91 28.40
C ASN A 629 48.50 25.26 27.11
N PRO A 630 49.08 24.04 27.18
CA PRO A 630 49.75 23.39 26.04
C PRO A 630 48.81 23.07 24.87
N ASN A 631 47.50 23.06 25.17
CA ASN A 631 46.45 22.87 24.19
C ASN A 631 46.16 24.16 23.41
N VAL A 632 46.47 25.35 23.92
CA VAL A 632 46.22 26.63 23.23
C VAL A 632 47.36 26.95 22.26
N LYS A 633 47.06 27.10 20.97
CA LYS A 633 48.05 27.41 19.92
C LYS A 633 48.09 28.89 19.54
N TRP A 634 46.93 29.55 19.55
CA TRP A 634 46.81 30.97 19.19
C TRP A 634 45.84 31.68 20.13
N VAL A 635 46.23 32.89 20.55
CA VAL A 635 45.40 33.80 21.35
C VAL A 635 45.40 35.16 20.66
N GLU A 636 44.21 35.62 20.30
CA GLU A 636 43.99 36.91 19.66
C GLU A 636 43.00 37.74 20.51
N ARG A 637 43.30 39.04 20.66
CA ARG A 637 42.42 40.00 21.31
C ARG A 637 41.56 40.70 20.27
N ILE A 638 40.25 40.61 20.44
CA ILE A 638 39.30 41.44 19.70
C ILE A 638 38.94 42.63 20.60
N ASN A 639 39.46 43.80 20.25
CA ASN A 639 39.19 45.05 20.96
C ASN A 639 38.03 45.78 20.26
N VAL A 640 36.85 45.73 20.85
CA VAL A 640 35.66 46.42 20.35
C VAL A 640 34.95 47.12 21.51
N LYS A 641 34.32 48.26 21.22
CA LYS A 641 33.74 49.16 22.23
C LYS A 641 32.22 49.02 22.39
N ASP A 642 31.55 48.42 21.41
CA ASP A 642 30.10 48.24 21.35
C ASP A 642 29.70 47.03 20.47
N ALA A 643 28.44 46.57 20.61
CA ALA A 643 27.91 45.42 19.87
C ALA A 643 27.89 45.60 18.33
N PRO A 644 27.54 46.78 17.78
CA PRO A 644 27.65 47.02 16.34
C PRO A 644 29.08 46.85 15.81
N SER A 645 30.09 47.37 16.52
CA SER A 645 31.50 47.21 16.14
C SER A 645 31.94 45.74 16.21
N LEU A 646 31.44 44.98 17.20
CA LEU A 646 31.68 43.54 17.27
C LEU A 646 31.08 42.80 16.07
N ARG A 647 29.82 43.06 15.74
CA ARG A 647 29.12 42.45 14.60
C ARG A 647 29.89 42.72 13.30
N ALA A 648 30.22 43.97 13.04
CA ALA A 648 30.98 44.37 11.84
C ALA A 648 32.35 43.70 11.77
N THR A 649 33.06 43.58 12.90
CA THR A 649 34.37 42.92 12.96
C THR A 649 34.25 41.43 12.63
N MET A 650 33.24 40.75 13.18
CA MET A 650 33.04 39.31 12.95
C MET A 650 32.55 39.03 11.52
N GLU A 651 31.67 39.87 10.98
CA GLU A 651 31.21 39.78 9.59
C GLU A 651 32.36 40.02 8.60
N ALA A 652 33.23 41.01 8.85
CA ALA A 652 34.40 41.26 8.02
C ALA A 652 35.38 40.06 8.02
N ARG A 653 35.60 39.44 9.19
CA ARG A 653 36.42 38.22 9.29
C ARG A 653 35.80 37.05 8.52
N ALA A 654 34.48 36.92 8.60
CA ALA A 654 33.76 35.89 7.84
C ALA A 654 33.93 36.08 6.32
N GLN A 655 33.84 37.33 5.84
CA GLN A 655 34.05 37.68 4.44
C GLN A 655 35.49 37.46 3.98
N ASN A 656 36.48 37.73 4.85
CA ASN A 656 37.90 37.54 4.56
C ASN A 656 38.37 36.08 4.67
N GLY A 657 37.50 35.16 5.10
CA GLY A 657 37.83 33.75 5.21
C GLY A 657 38.76 33.41 6.39
N ASP A 658 38.82 34.27 7.40
CA ASP A 658 39.52 34.01 8.67
C ASP A 658 38.72 32.98 9.49
N LYS A 659 38.87 31.70 9.12
CA LYS A 659 38.10 30.57 9.62
C LYS A 659 38.74 29.99 10.88
N TYR A 660 38.06 30.12 12.01
CA TYR A 660 38.42 29.44 13.26
C TYR A 660 37.33 28.43 13.64
N GLY A 661 37.29 27.26 12.97
CA GLY A 661 36.34 26.18 13.25
C GLY A 661 36.35 25.03 12.23
N LEU A 662 36.03 23.80 12.69
CA LEU A 662 35.73 22.62 11.88
C LEU A 662 34.22 22.30 11.93
N ASN A 663 33.75 21.44 11.02
CA ASN A 663 32.36 21.01 10.74
C ASN A 663 31.58 20.30 11.90
N THR A 664 31.84 20.60 13.17
CA THR A 664 31.09 20.09 14.33
C THR A 664 29.95 21.02 14.72
N PRO A 665 28.76 20.56 15.13
CA PRO A 665 27.60 21.43 15.45
C PRO A 665 27.90 22.47 16.56
N PRO A 666 27.35 23.70 16.47
CA PRO A 666 27.54 24.72 17.50
C PRO A 666 26.89 24.29 18.82
N VAL A 667 27.61 24.44 19.94
CA VAL A 667 27.01 24.33 21.28
C VAL A 667 26.59 25.73 21.74
N ILE A 668 25.41 26.17 21.32
CA ILE A 668 24.70 27.26 22.01
C ILE A 668 23.42 26.66 22.61
N ARG A 669 23.46 26.23 23.87
CA ARG A 669 22.23 25.88 24.60
C ARG A 669 21.59 27.15 25.17
N VAL A 670 21.02 28.00 24.31
CA VAL A 670 20.22 29.18 24.72
C VAL A 670 19.12 28.80 25.72
N SER A 671 18.56 27.59 25.58
CA SER A 671 17.51 27.07 26.47
C SER A 671 17.96 26.78 27.91
N ARG A 672 19.23 26.41 28.14
CA ARG A 672 19.77 26.27 29.51
C ARG A 672 20.19 27.61 30.12
N LEU A 673 20.54 28.61 29.30
CA LEU A 673 20.95 29.93 29.78
C LEU A 673 19.77 30.72 30.38
N ARG A 674 18.57 30.65 29.77
CA ARG A 674 17.34 31.23 30.36
C ARG A 674 16.97 30.61 31.71
N ALA A 675 17.12 29.29 31.84
CA ALA A 675 16.80 28.56 33.07
C ALA A 675 17.86 28.75 34.18
N LEU A 676 19.13 28.96 33.79
CA LEU A 676 20.20 29.27 34.73
C LEU A 676 20.07 30.71 35.23
N LEU A 677 19.80 31.68 34.36
CA LEU A 677 19.69 33.10 34.71
C LEU A 677 18.42 33.42 35.51
N ALA A 678 17.29 32.78 35.21
CA ALA A 678 16.08 32.89 36.04
C ALA A 678 16.27 32.37 37.49
N ARG A 679 17.37 31.67 37.77
CA ARG A 679 17.73 31.14 39.09
C ARG A 679 18.71 32.01 39.88
N ILE A 680 19.34 33.01 39.25
CA ILE A 680 20.37 33.86 39.88
C ILE A 680 19.93 35.33 40.04
N GLY A 681 18.72 35.67 39.59
CA GLY A 681 18.13 37.02 39.68
C GLY A 681 18.14 37.71 38.34
#